data_AF-A0A7W1M254-F1
#
_entry.id   AF-A0A7W1M254-F1
#
_cell.length_a   1.000
_cell.length_b   1.000
_cell.length_c   1.000
_cell.angle_alpha   90.00
_cell.angle_beta   90.00
_cell.angle_gamma   90.00
#
_symmetry.space_group_name_H-M   'P 1'
#
loop_
_entity.id
_entity.type
_entity.pdbx_description
1 polymer ?
#
loop_
_entity_poly.entity_id
_entity_poly.type
_entity_poly.pdbx_seq_one_letter_code
_entity_poly.pdbx_strand_id
1 'polypeptide(L)'
;MAQLLDEAAKGKLQLPDFQRGWIWDDDRITSLLASISLSYPIGAVMTLQTGNPAVRFRPRLLQGVELPDTVTPEVLMLDGQQRSTSLFLALKSGKPVETRDAKRKPTLRRYYAAIRDCLDADCDREDAIRSIPADGKIKSFGGELVLDVSTRDAEIAAEMFPLSIVLDFAETMAWQLAYLSEGPGTHEERLAIWTAFNEAVITPFVQYQVPTIQLIRETPKVAVCQVFEKVNTGGVALNVFELLTATFAADNFSLRNDWQARQLGLRQYQVVGHFDETAFLQLVCLLATYERRKVQLAGHPEDDKASAVSCKRREILSLELAEYQQWADTAMAALIRVVPFLHGQHVFTANNVPYPTQLVPLAAILAVLGDDAEGMGAQQHIAQWFWSGVLGEMYGGSTETRFALDLPDVVEWVRAGEREPRTVRDAQFQAERLLTLRTRNSAAYKGLYALQMKRGARDFRTGNTIDVHAYVDDAIDIHHIFPQHWCTSHGVDDQIANCIVNKTPIDAHTNRRIGGHAPSKYLETLQARAKIEPEVLDEILHSHDIDPISLRGDDFPAFFNSRFERLLRLVAAAMGKPVNRSSEHDESPFANPESETRDLHQRVEMLVDRGESKVLEFKATGRKNLHTGERDHKIEFAVLKSLAGFANASGGTLLVGVNDDGSVCGIEEDLPLLRKGDLDGWGLWLTDAVSNALGAASAAELDLRFCSIDDRIVAVIDIGPAANPVFAKDGKGNDAALFMVRSGNSTRELVGQEALSYQKTRWR
;
A
#
# COMPACT_ATOMS: atom_id res chain seq x y z
N MET A 1 19.58 -41.23 11.31
CA MET A 1 19.39 -39.87 11.87
C MET A 1 20.60 -39.46 12.72
N ALA A 2 20.97 -40.26 13.73
CA ALA A 2 22.08 -39.94 14.65
C ALA A 2 23.38 -39.54 13.93
N GLN A 3 23.83 -40.32 12.93
CA GLN A 3 25.01 -39.98 12.12
C GLN A 3 24.91 -38.59 11.47
N LEU A 4 23.77 -38.23 10.89
CA LEU A 4 23.58 -36.91 10.26
C LEU A 4 23.73 -35.77 11.29
N LEU A 5 23.20 -35.96 12.50
CA LEU A 5 23.32 -34.98 13.59
C LEU A 5 24.74 -34.92 14.15
N ASP A 6 25.47 -36.05 14.18
CA ASP A 6 26.89 -36.08 14.55
C ASP A 6 27.78 -35.35 13.54
N GLU A 7 27.53 -35.53 12.24
CA GLU A 7 28.25 -34.83 11.18
C GLU A 7 27.99 -33.32 11.22
N ALA A 8 26.76 -32.91 11.56
CA ALA A 8 26.43 -31.51 11.81
C ALA A 8 27.15 -30.97 13.07
N ALA A 9 27.15 -31.73 14.16
CA ALA A 9 27.82 -31.36 15.41
C ALA A 9 29.34 -31.16 15.23
N LYS A 10 29.97 -31.94 14.35
CA LYS A 10 31.41 -31.83 14.01
C LYS A 10 31.71 -30.77 12.95
N GLY A 11 30.70 -30.11 12.39
CA GLY A 11 30.86 -29.13 11.31
C GLY A 11 31.19 -29.74 9.94
N LYS A 12 31.09 -31.07 9.78
CA LYS A 12 31.31 -31.75 8.49
C LYS A 12 30.12 -31.60 7.55
N LEU A 13 28.91 -31.55 8.12
CA LEU A 13 27.68 -31.17 7.42
C LEU A 13 27.33 -29.72 7.79
N GLN A 14 27.27 -28.85 6.79
CA GLN A 14 26.94 -27.44 6.96
C GLN A 14 25.82 -27.01 6.01
N LEU A 15 25.29 -25.81 6.21
CA LEU A 15 24.32 -25.18 5.35
C LEU A 15 25.03 -24.20 4.39
N PRO A 16 24.57 -24.05 3.15
CA PRO A 16 24.92 -22.89 2.35
C PRO A 16 24.40 -21.59 3.00
N ASP A 17 25.18 -20.51 2.98
CA ASP A 17 24.81 -19.22 3.59
C ASP A 17 23.62 -18.53 2.92
N PHE A 18 23.30 -18.90 1.68
CA PHE A 18 22.17 -18.36 0.94
C PHE A 18 20.82 -18.86 1.45
N GLN A 19 20.80 -19.96 2.24
CA GLN A 19 19.56 -20.46 2.84
C GLN A 19 19.07 -19.57 3.97
N ARG A 20 17.74 -19.49 4.14
CA ARG A 20 17.10 -18.71 5.21
C ARG A 20 17.59 -19.12 6.60
N GLY A 21 17.36 -18.27 7.59
CA GLY A 21 17.41 -18.70 8.99
C GLY A 21 16.44 -19.86 9.25
N TRP A 22 16.63 -20.54 10.37
CA TRP A 22 15.64 -21.49 10.86
C TRP A 22 14.43 -20.72 11.41
N ILE A 23 13.21 -21.16 11.05
CA ILE A 23 11.96 -20.42 11.28
C ILE A 23 10.78 -21.30 11.73
N TRP A 24 11.04 -22.56 12.10
CA TRP A 24 9.98 -23.45 12.58
C TRP A 24 9.46 -23.00 13.94
N ASP A 25 8.14 -23.13 14.12
CA ASP A 25 7.44 -22.89 15.38
C ASP A 25 7.44 -24.15 16.25
N ASP A 26 7.01 -23.98 17.50
CA ASP A 26 6.96 -25.05 18.52
C ASP A 26 6.14 -26.26 18.03
N ASP A 27 4.97 -26.03 17.43
CA ASP A 27 4.03 -27.07 17.00
C ASP A 27 4.65 -27.98 15.93
N ARG A 28 5.37 -27.42 14.94
CA ARG A 28 6.06 -28.22 13.91
C ARG A 28 7.19 -29.07 14.50
N ILE A 29 7.87 -28.59 15.53
CA ILE A 29 8.95 -29.33 16.18
C ILE A 29 8.35 -30.52 16.94
N THR A 30 7.28 -30.30 17.70
CA THR A 30 6.56 -31.35 18.42
C THR A 30 6.03 -32.44 17.47
N SER A 31 5.33 -32.04 16.39
CA SER A 31 4.81 -32.98 15.39
C SER A 31 5.93 -33.79 14.69
N LEU A 32 7.08 -33.16 14.43
CA LEU A 32 8.26 -33.86 13.88
C LEU A 32 8.79 -34.93 14.84
N LEU A 33 8.91 -34.61 16.13
CA LEU A 33 9.37 -35.54 17.16
C LEU A 33 8.39 -36.71 17.35
N ALA A 34 7.08 -36.42 17.36
CA ALA A 34 6.03 -37.42 17.42
C ALA A 34 6.11 -38.38 16.23
N SER A 35 6.26 -37.86 15.01
CA SER A 35 6.41 -38.67 13.79
C SER A 35 7.61 -39.62 13.86
N ILE A 36 8.75 -39.16 14.37
CA ILE A 36 9.95 -40.01 14.53
C ILE A 36 9.72 -41.11 15.58
N SER A 37 9.06 -40.77 16.68
CA SER A 37 8.74 -41.74 17.73
C SER A 37 7.79 -42.85 17.25
N LEU A 38 7.01 -42.62 16.18
CA LEU A 38 6.16 -43.61 15.51
C LEU A 38 6.83 -44.28 14.30
N SER A 39 8.10 -43.97 14.03
CA SER A 39 8.82 -44.40 12.82
C SER A 39 8.17 -43.95 11.50
N TYR A 40 7.36 -42.89 11.53
CA TYR A 40 6.74 -42.34 10.32
C TYR A 40 7.78 -41.59 9.47
N PRO A 41 7.72 -41.69 8.13
CA PRO A 41 8.71 -41.06 7.26
C PRO A 41 8.59 -39.53 7.28
N ILE A 42 9.65 -38.84 7.68
CA ILE A 42 9.71 -37.37 7.75
C ILE A 42 10.21 -36.74 6.45
N GLY A 43 10.38 -37.53 5.38
CA GLY A 43 10.94 -37.12 4.08
C GLY A 43 12.46 -37.29 3.95
N ALA A 44 12.97 -37.03 2.74
CA ALA A 44 14.41 -37.14 2.43
C ALA A 44 15.16 -35.82 2.72
N VAL A 45 16.46 -35.93 2.97
CA VAL A 45 17.41 -34.81 3.03
C VAL A 45 18.23 -34.81 1.75
N MET A 46 18.52 -33.62 1.21
CA MET A 46 19.37 -33.49 0.02
C MET A 46 20.68 -32.81 0.38
N THR A 47 21.80 -33.35 -0.09
CA THR A 47 23.14 -32.83 0.20
C THR A 47 23.97 -32.64 -1.08
N LEU A 48 24.99 -31.79 -1.02
CA LEU A 48 25.97 -31.55 -2.08
C LEU A 48 27.37 -31.86 -1.53
N GLN A 49 28.11 -32.72 -2.22
CA GLN A 49 29.52 -32.94 -1.94
C GLN A 49 30.33 -31.68 -2.28
N THR A 50 31.17 -31.26 -1.34
CA THR A 50 32.03 -30.08 -1.49
C THR A 50 33.34 -30.44 -2.21
N GLY A 51 34.18 -29.44 -2.49
CA GLY A 51 35.50 -29.64 -3.10
C GLY A 51 35.59 -29.34 -4.60
N ASN A 52 34.53 -28.81 -5.21
CA ASN A 52 34.57 -28.29 -6.58
C ASN A 52 34.94 -26.79 -6.59
N PRO A 53 36.07 -26.38 -7.22
CA PRO A 53 36.46 -24.98 -7.33
C PRO A 53 35.45 -24.11 -8.09
N ALA A 54 34.69 -24.70 -9.03
CA ALA A 54 33.72 -24.01 -9.88
C ALA A 54 32.35 -23.81 -9.19
N VAL A 55 32.10 -24.48 -8.05
CA VAL A 55 30.84 -24.37 -7.29
C VAL A 55 31.20 -24.06 -5.84
N ARG A 56 31.38 -22.77 -5.54
CA ARG A 56 31.66 -22.28 -4.19
C ARG A 56 30.41 -21.64 -3.58
N PHE A 57 29.89 -22.27 -2.54
CA PHE A 57 28.92 -21.67 -1.64
C PHE A 57 29.61 -21.42 -0.30
N ARG A 58 29.38 -20.23 0.28
CA ARG A 58 29.92 -19.94 1.61
C ARG A 58 29.18 -20.82 2.63
N PRO A 59 29.90 -21.58 3.46
CA PRO A 59 29.26 -22.49 4.40
C PRO A 59 28.90 -21.77 5.71
N ARG A 60 27.85 -22.26 6.36
CA ARG A 60 27.32 -21.80 7.65
C ARG A 60 26.92 -23.00 8.49
N LEU A 61 27.26 -22.98 9.77
CA LEU A 61 26.85 -24.03 10.71
C LEU A 61 25.33 -24.08 10.91
N LEU A 62 24.80 -25.25 11.27
CA LEU A 62 23.42 -25.36 11.74
C LEU A 62 23.24 -24.51 13.02
N GLN A 63 22.04 -23.98 13.23
CA GLN A 63 21.77 -23.21 14.44
C GLN A 63 21.99 -24.06 15.68
N GLY A 64 22.66 -23.49 16.68
CA GLY A 64 23.02 -24.16 17.93
C GLY A 64 24.34 -24.94 17.91
N VAL A 65 24.98 -25.11 16.74
CA VAL A 65 26.33 -25.70 16.66
C VAL A 65 27.36 -24.63 16.97
N GLU A 66 28.18 -24.88 17.99
CA GLU A 66 29.31 -24.01 18.38
C GLU A 66 30.60 -24.82 18.23
N LEU A 67 31.52 -24.34 17.39
CA LEU A 67 32.82 -24.96 17.17
C LEU A 67 33.93 -23.96 17.47
N PRO A 68 35.02 -24.39 18.14
CA PRO A 68 36.15 -23.50 18.45
C PRO A 68 36.90 -23.05 17.20
N ASP A 69 36.96 -23.89 16.17
CA ASP A 69 37.68 -23.64 14.92
C ASP A 69 36.76 -23.70 13.71
N THR A 70 37.15 -23.02 12.64
CA THR A 70 36.44 -23.10 11.35
C THR A 70 36.71 -24.45 10.69
N VAL A 71 35.68 -25.28 10.58
CA VAL A 71 35.76 -26.59 9.91
C VAL A 71 35.34 -26.43 8.45
N THR A 72 36.12 -27.00 7.53
CA THR A 72 35.71 -27.10 6.12
C THR A 72 34.67 -28.21 5.99
N PRO A 73 33.45 -27.95 5.48
CA PRO A 73 32.44 -29.00 5.35
C PRO A 73 32.85 -30.02 4.30
N GLU A 74 32.49 -31.29 4.51
CA GLU A 74 32.55 -32.34 3.50
C GLU A 74 31.30 -32.29 2.61
N VAL A 75 30.16 -31.94 3.19
CA VAL A 75 28.85 -31.83 2.51
C VAL A 75 28.08 -30.58 2.92
N LEU A 76 27.36 -30.00 1.97
CA LEU A 76 26.39 -28.94 2.19
C LEU A 76 24.97 -29.49 2.12
N MET A 77 24.17 -29.27 3.15
CA MET A 77 22.75 -29.61 3.14
C MET A 77 21.99 -28.62 2.26
N LEU A 78 21.44 -29.13 1.17
CA LEU A 78 20.54 -28.40 0.30
C LEU A 78 19.14 -28.47 0.90
N ASP A 79 18.45 -29.61 0.86
CA ASP A 79 17.11 -29.70 1.46
C ASP A 79 17.14 -30.37 2.84
N GLY A 80 16.20 -29.99 3.70
CA GLY A 80 16.02 -30.59 5.03
C GLY A 80 16.52 -29.73 6.19
N GLN A 81 17.00 -28.51 5.93
CA GLN A 81 17.53 -27.59 6.94
C GLN A 81 16.62 -27.48 8.17
N GLN A 82 15.32 -27.22 7.97
CA GLN A 82 14.42 -26.94 9.08
C GLN A 82 14.26 -28.15 10.00
N ARG A 83 14.02 -29.34 9.41
CA ARG A 83 13.92 -30.61 10.14
C ARG A 83 15.23 -30.94 10.86
N SER A 84 16.36 -30.93 10.16
CA SER A 84 17.65 -31.30 10.74
C SER A 84 18.10 -30.35 11.84
N THR A 85 17.84 -29.04 11.70
CA THR A 85 18.13 -28.06 12.74
C THR A 85 17.22 -28.27 13.96
N SER A 86 15.92 -28.50 13.78
CA SER A 86 15.00 -28.79 14.88
C SER A 86 15.41 -30.06 15.64
N LEU A 87 15.80 -31.12 14.94
CA LEU A 87 16.27 -32.36 15.56
C LEU A 87 17.60 -32.17 16.30
N PHE A 88 18.54 -31.42 15.73
CA PHE A 88 19.79 -31.09 16.40
C PHE A 88 19.54 -30.33 17.71
N LEU A 89 18.71 -29.28 17.65
CA LEU A 89 18.36 -28.44 18.79
C LEU A 89 17.64 -29.25 19.87
N ALA A 90 16.63 -30.05 19.52
CA ALA A 90 15.81 -30.80 20.47
C ALA A 90 16.52 -32.03 21.07
N LEU A 91 17.33 -32.75 20.28
CA LEU A 91 17.84 -34.08 20.65
C LEU A 91 19.33 -34.11 21.02
N LYS A 92 20.11 -33.06 20.72
CA LYS A 92 21.58 -33.12 20.84
C LYS A 92 22.23 -31.86 21.41
N SER A 93 21.64 -30.68 21.24
CA SER A 93 22.27 -29.42 21.65
C SER A 93 22.49 -29.29 23.16
N GLY A 94 21.70 -29.99 23.97
CA GLY A 94 21.68 -29.88 25.44
C GLY A 94 21.15 -28.56 25.98
N LYS A 95 20.82 -27.59 25.10
CA LYS A 95 20.29 -26.26 25.44
C LYS A 95 18.78 -26.21 25.16
N PRO A 96 18.00 -25.36 25.86
CA PRO A 96 16.63 -25.07 25.46
C PRO A 96 16.55 -24.54 24.01
N VAL A 97 15.53 -24.96 23.28
CA VAL A 97 15.30 -24.56 21.89
C VAL A 97 14.64 -23.19 21.86
N GLU A 98 15.32 -22.22 21.26
CA GLU A 98 14.76 -20.89 21.00
C GLU A 98 13.85 -20.95 19.76
N THR A 99 12.53 -21.00 19.97
CA THR A 99 11.49 -21.15 18.94
C THR A 99 10.44 -20.04 19.02
N ARG A 100 9.32 -20.16 18.31
CA ARG A 100 8.18 -19.24 18.34
C ARG A 100 6.88 -19.95 18.68
N ASP A 101 6.00 -19.26 19.39
CA ASP A 101 4.63 -19.71 19.62
C ASP A 101 3.73 -19.49 18.39
N ALA A 102 2.47 -19.95 18.45
CA ALA A 102 1.46 -19.76 17.40
C ALA A 102 1.20 -18.28 17.03
N LYS A 103 1.57 -17.33 17.90
CA LYS A 103 1.47 -15.88 17.66
C LYS A 103 2.80 -15.27 17.17
N ARG A 104 3.77 -16.10 16.81
CA ARG A 104 5.13 -15.75 16.34
C ARG A 104 6.00 -15.05 17.40
N LYS A 105 5.65 -15.14 18.68
CA LYS A 105 6.45 -14.58 19.78
C LYS A 105 7.60 -15.52 20.13
N PRO A 106 8.84 -15.01 20.33
CA PRO A 106 9.97 -15.83 20.75
C PRO A 106 9.74 -16.52 22.09
N THR A 107 10.15 -17.79 22.21
CA THR A 107 10.03 -18.62 23.42
C THR A 107 11.18 -19.63 23.52
N LEU A 108 11.50 -20.09 24.73
CA LEU A 108 12.52 -21.12 24.98
C LEU A 108 11.86 -22.39 25.51
N ARG A 109 12.11 -23.52 24.84
CA ARG A 109 11.42 -24.80 25.09
C ARG A 109 12.35 -25.98 25.30
N ARG A 110 11.88 -26.98 26.05
CA ARG A 110 12.47 -28.31 26.19
C ARG A 110 11.40 -29.35 25.83
N TYR A 111 11.81 -30.43 25.17
CA TYR A 111 10.89 -31.44 24.67
C TYR A 111 11.01 -32.73 25.49
N TYR A 112 9.86 -33.27 25.90
CA TYR A 112 9.77 -34.45 26.74
C TYR A 112 8.77 -35.43 26.15
N ALA A 113 8.99 -36.73 26.36
CA ALA A 113 8.01 -37.78 26.10
C ALA A 113 7.37 -38.19 27.44
N ALA A 114 6.05 -38.00 27.57
CA ALA A 114 5.31 -38.48 28.72
C ALA A 114 5.18 -40.01 28.63
N ILE A 115 5.83 -40.73 29.54
CA ILE A 115 6.03 -42.19 29.41
C ILE A 115 4.70 -42.93 29.33
N ARG A 116 3.75 -42.61 30.23
CA ARG A 116 2.44 -43.28 30.26
C ARG A 116 1.61 -42.95 29.03
N ASP A 117 1.52 -41.67 28.68
CA ASP A 117 0.75 -41.21 27.52
C ASP A 117 1.30 -41.81 26.22
N CYS A 118 2.63 -41.96 26.08
CA CYS A 118 3.23 -42.58 24.90
C CYS A 118 2.88 -44.08 24.74
N LEU A 119 2.48 -44.75 25.83
CA LEU A 119 2.08 -46.14 25.89
C LEU A 119 0.56 -46.33 25.87
N ASP A 120 -0.20 -45.26 26.04
CA ASP A 120 -1.66 -45.27 25.95
C ASP A 120 -2.09 -45.33 24.48
N ALA A 121 -2.91 -46.32 24.14
CA ALA A 121 -3.41 -46.52 22.79
C ALA A 121 -4.46 -45.47 22.38
N ASP A 122 -5.09 -44.82 23.36
CA ASP A 122 -6.13 -43.82 23.14
C ASP A 122 -5.57 -42.38 23.12
N CYS A 123 -4.27 -42.20 23.41
CA CYS A 123 -3.60 -40.90 23.38
C CYS A 123 -2.90 -40.69 22.03
N ASP A 124 -3.11 -39.51 21.42
CA ASP A 124 -2.33 -39.14 20.24
C ASP A 124 -0.86 -38.92 20.63
N ARG A 125 0.07 -39.45 19.83
CA ARG A 125 1.50 -39.29 20.09
C ARG A 125 1.91 -37.83 20.04
N GLU A 126 1.26 -36.99 19.25
CA GLU A 126 1.52 -35.55 19.25
C GLU A 126 1.22 -34.90 20.61
N ASP A 127 0.22 -35.37 21.34
CA ASP A 127 -0.11 -34.89 22.69
C ASP A 127 0.82 -35.46 23.76
N ALA A 128 1.34 -36.68 23.55
CA ALA A 128 2.28 -37.33 24.46
C ALA A 128 3.71 -36.73 24.39
N ILE A 129 4.09 -36.10 23.27
CA ILE A 129 5.32 -35.31 23.17
C ILE A 129 5.04 -33.88 23.62
N ARG A 130 5.55 -33.50 24.79
CA ARG A 130 5.23 -32.22 25.44
C ARG A 130 6.35 -31.20 25.26
N SER A 131 5.97 -30.00 24.81
CA SER A 131 6.82 -28.81 24.83
C SER A 131 6.69 -28.07 26.15
N ILE A 132 7.76 -28.05 26.94
CA ILE A 132 7.80 -27.47 28.29
C ILE A 132 8.64 -26.18 28.26
N PRO A 133 8.27 -25.11 29.00
CA PRO A 133 9.14 -23.94 29.16
C PRO A 133 10.55 -24.31 29.65
N ALA A 134 11.55 -23.48 29.33
CA ALA A 134 12.95 -23.75 29.63
C ALA A 134 13.29 -23.95 31.12
N ASP A 135 12.47 -23.41 32.03
CA ASP A 135 12.59 -23.58 33.48
C ASP A 135 12.00 -24.91 33.99
N GLY A 136 11.41 -25.73 33.10
CA GLY A 136 10.85 -27.03 33.41
C GLY A 136 9.50 -27.00 34.13
N LYS A 137 8.80 -25.85 34.17
CA LYS A 137 7.58 -25.70 34.99
C LYS A 137 6.38 -25.26 34.16
N ILE A 138 5.26 -25.96 34.29
CA ILE A 138 3.96 -25.54 33.74
C ILE A 138 3.08 -25.03 34.88
N LYS A 139 2.45 -23.87 34.67
CA LYS A 139 1.50 -23.28 35.61
C LYS A 139 0.10 -23.17 34.99
N SER A 140 -0.94 -23.29 35.81
CA SER A 140 -2.32 -23.07 35.41
C SER A 140 -2.60 -21.60 35.13
N PHE A 141 -3.78 -21.28 34.57
CA PHE A 141 -4.21 -19.90 34.36
C PHE A 141 -4.26 -19.08 35.67
N GLY A 142 -4.45 -19.75 36.83
CA GLY A 142 -4.41 -19.15 38.16
C GLY A 142 -3.01 -19.04 38.78
N GLY A 143 -1.96 -19.52 38.10
CA GLY A 143 -0.57 -19.46 38.57
C GLY A 143 -0.10 -20.64 39.43
N GLU A 144 -0.96 -21.64 39.67
CA GLU A 144 -0.61 -22.86 40.41
C GLU A 144 0.28 -23.78 39.56
N LEU A 145 1.26 -24.44 40.18
CA LEU A 145 2.16 -25.37 39.50
C LEU A 145 1.40 -26.65 39.12
N VAL A 146 1.35 -26.95 37.81
CA VAL A 146 0.68 -28.12 37.24
C VAL A 146 1.66 -29.26 36.96
N LEU A 147 2.89 -28.93 36.53
CA LEU A 147 3.95 -29.90 36.24
C LEU A 147 5.31 -29.29 36.56
N ASP A 148 6.19 -30.09 37.17
CA ASP A 148 7.59 -29.75 37.42
C ASP A 148 8.49 -30.87 36.88
N VAL A 149 9.37 -30.51 35.95
CA VAL A 149 10.43 -31.36 35.37
C VAL A 149 11.77 -30.63 35.40
N SER A 150 11.94 -29.70 36.36
CA SER A 150 13.14 -28.85 36.45
C SER A 150 14.39 -29.58 36.97
N THR A 151 14.22 -30.78 37.52
CA THR A 151 15.30 -31.65 38.03
C THR A 151 15.05 -33.09 37.59
N ARG A 152 16.10 -33.92 37.58
CA ARG A 152 15.97 -35.34 37.19
C ARG A 152 15.01 -36.11 38.10
N ASP A 153 15.01 -35.83 39.40
CA ASP A 153 14.08 -36.45 40.34
C ASP A 153 12.63 -36.05 40.03
N ALA A 154 12.40 -34.78 39.66
CA ALA A 154 11.07 -34.30 39.26
C ALA A 154 10.63 -34.88 37.90
N GLU A 155 11.54 -35.01 36.94
CA GLU A 155 11.30 -35.73 35.67
C GLU A 155 10.85 -37.17 35.91
N ILE A 156 11.55 -37.89 36.78
CA ILE A 156 11.26 -39.29 37.14
C ILE A 156 9.92 -39.38 37.88
N ALA A 157 9.68 -38.52 38.87
CA ALA A 157 8.43 -38.50 39.64
C ALA A 157 7.21 -38.20 38.77
N ALA A 158 7.38 -37.36 37.74
CA ALA A 158 6.34 -37.04 36.76
C ALA A 158 6.28 -38.01 35.56
N GLU A 159 7.20 -38.98 35.49
CA GLU A 159 7.35 -39.93 34.38
C GLU A 159 7.51 -39.24 33.01
N MET A 160 8.30 -38.18 33.00
CA MET A 160 8.59 -37.34 31.83
C MET A 160 10.03 -37.58 31.35
N PHE A 161 10.21 -38.30 30.25
CA PHE A 161 11.53 -38.60 29.71
C PHE A 161 12.06 -37.44 28.84
N PRO A 162 13.24 -36.87 29.13
CA PRO A 162 13.80 -35.77 28.33
C PRO A 162 14.30 -36.27 26.97
N LEU A 163 13.77 -35.72 25.86
CA LEU A 163 14.20 -36.14 24.52
C LEU A 163 15.62 -35.67 24.17
N SER A 164 16.17 -34.70 24.92
CA SER A 164 17.54 -34.21 24.72
C SER A 164 18.63 -35.25 25.01
N ILE A 165 18.28 -36.37 25.67
CA ILE A 165 19.22 -37.46 25.96
C ILE A 165 18.93 -38.73 25.14
N VAL A 166 17.88 -38.77 24.33
CA VAL A 166 17.41 -40.01 23.67
C VAL A 166 18.45 -40.65 22.74
N LEU A 167 19.40 -39.86 22.22
CA LEU A 167 20.50 -40.32 21.36
C LEU A 167 21.82 -40.48 22.13
N ASP A 168 21.84 -40.16 23.43
CA ASP A 168 22.96 -40.38 24.33
C ASP A 168 22.71 -41.65 25.14
N PHE A 169 23.37 -42.74 24.74
CA PHE A 169 23.23 -44.04 25.38
C PHE A 169 23.60 -44.01 26.86
N ALA A 170 24.65 -43.27 27.23
CA ALA A 170 25.13 -43.24 28.62
C ALA A 170 24.15 -42.50 29.53
N GLU A 171 23.67 -41.33 29.08
CA GLU A 171 22.68 -40.56 29.84
C GLU A 171 21.31 -41.25 29.88
N THR A 172 20.87 -41.86 28.78
CA THR A 172 19.62 -42.65 28.76
C THR A 172 19.68 -43.81 29.75
N MET A 173 20.81 -44.52 29.81
CA MET A 173 21.02 -45.60 30.78
C MET A 173 21.04 -45.08 32.23
N ALA A 174 21.71 -43.95 32.48
CA ALA A 174 21.72 -43.33 33.80
C ALA A 174 20.30 -42.93 34.25
N TRP A 175 19.49 -42.37 33.33
CA TRP A 175 18.10 -42.04 33.59
C TRP A 175 17.26 -43.29 33.86
N GLN A 176 17.42 -44.34 33.05
CA GLN A 176 16.76 -45.64 33.25
C GLN A 176 17.01 -46.20 34.65
N LEU A 177 18.28 -46.25 35.08
CA LEU A 177 18.65 -46.79 36.39
C LEU A 177 18.00 -46.01 37.53
N ALA A 178 17.97 -44.68 37.43
CA ALA A 178 17.31 -43.82 38.40
C ALA A 178 15.79 -44.05 38.43
N TYR A 179 15.13 -44.14 37.26
CA TYR A 179 13.70 -44.45 37.17
C TYR A 179 13.35 -45.81 37.78
N LEU A 180 14.12 -46.86 37.48
CA LEU A 180 13.90 -48.19 38.05
C LEU A 180 14.11 -48.26 39.57
N SER A 181 14.95 -47.37 40.11
CA SER A 181 15.22 -47.25 41.54
C SER A 181 14.13 -46.45 42.27
N GLU A 182 13.80 -45.26 41.78
CA GLU A 182 13.08 -44.22 42.54
C GLU A 182 11.76 -43.76 41.90
N GLY A 183 11.40 -44.27 40.72
CA GLY A 183 10.17 -43.89 40.02
C GLY A 183 8.87 -44.31 40.73
N PRO A 184 7.70 -43.86 40.25
CA PRO A 184 6.41 -44.28 40.80
C PRO A 184 6.11 -45.78 40.62
N GLY A 185 5.41 -46.40 41.57
CA GLY A 185 5.00 -47.81 41.49
C GLY A 185 6.06 -48.81 42.01
N THR A 186 5.82 -50.09 41.79
CA THR A 186 6.75 -51.17 42.17
C THR A 186 7.86 -51.34 41.15
N HIS A 187 8.99 -51.94 41.54
CA HIS A 187 10.12 -52.16 40.62
C HIS A 187 9.73 -53.00 39.39
N GLU A 188 8.87 -54.02 39.57
CA GLU A 188 8.40 -54.87 38.47
C GLU A 188 7.51 -54.10 37.48
N GLU A 189 6.60 -53.25 37.99
CA GLU A 189 5.80 -52.34 37.15
C GLU A 189 6.68 -51.35 36.38
N ARG A 190 7.66 -50.73 37.05
CA ARG A 190 8.59 -49.78 36.40
C ARG A 190 9.41 -50.45 35.31
N LEU A 191 9.88 -51.68 35.55
CA LEU A 191 10.62 -52.45 34.56
C LEU A 191 9.77 -52.78 33.34
N ALA A 192 8.51 -53.19 33.54
CA ALA A 192 7.57 -53.46 32.45
C ALA A 192 7.27 -52.20 31.63
N ILE A 193 6.94 -51.08 32.30
CA ILE A 193 6.68 -49.79 31.67
C ILE A 193 7.90 -49.31 30.87
N TRP A 194 9.10 -49.36 31.47
CA TRP A 194 10.32 -48.93 30.80
C TRP A 194 10.61 -49.79 29.57
N THR A 195 10.44 -51.11 29.67
CA THR A 195 10.68 -52.03 28.54
C THR A 195 9.75 -51.67 27.38
N ALA A 196 8.46 -51.47 27.65
CA ALA A 196 7.49 -51.06 26.64
C ALA A 196 7.82 -49.67 26.05
N PHE A 197 8.18 -48.70 26.89
CA PHE A 197 8.54 -47.34 26.44
C PHE A 197 9.80 -47.33 25.59
N ASN A 198 10.81 -48.11 25.98
CA ASN A 198 12.05 -48.24 25.22
C ASN A 198 11.80 -48.84 23.83
N GLU A 199 10.92 -49.84 23.72
CA GLU A 199 10.52 -50.41 22.43
C GLU A 199 9.68 -49.42 21.60
N ALA A 200 8.69 -48.77 22.22
CA ALA A 200 7.70 -47.94 21.52
C ALA A 200 8.17 -46.51 21.17
N VAL A 201 9.21 -45.99 21.83
CA VAL A 201 9.66 -44.59 21.68
C VAL A 201 11.17 -44.51 21.45
N ILE A 202 12.00 -45.00 22.37
CA ILE A 202 13.47 -44.82 22.31
C ILE A 202 14.06 -45.54 21.08
N THR A 203 13.67 -46.80 20.87
CA THR A 203 14.15 -47.62 19.75
C THR A 203 13.86 -46.97 18.39
N PRO A 204 12.63 -46.48 18.11
CA PRO A 204 12.34 -45.64 16.94
C PRO A 204 13.31 -44.47 16.75
N PHE A 205 13.60 -43.67 17.79
CA PHE A 205 14.55 -42.56 17.67
C PHE A 205 15.97 -43.02 17.34
N VAL A 206 16.47 -44.06 18.02
CA VAL A 206 17.85 -44.54 17.83
C VAL A 206 18.04 -45.17 16.46
N GLN A 207 17.05 -45.94 15.98
CA GLN A 207 17.12 -46.67 14.73
C GLN A 207 16.64 -45.86 13.52
N TYR A 208 16.07 -44.66 13.71
CA TYR A 208 15.49 -43.87 12.64
C TYR A 208 16.48 -43.57 11.50
N GLN A 209 16.13 -43.97 10.28
CA GLN A 209 16.92 -43.70 9.08
C GLN A 209 16.30 -42.56 8.27
N VAL A 210 17.11 -41.56 7.92
CA VAL A 210 16.68 -40.44 7.08
C VAL A 210 17.21 -40.70 5.68
N PRO A 211 16.33 -40.87 4.66
CA PRO A 211 16.77 -41.02 3.28
C PRO A 211 17.60 -39.81 2.87
N THR A 212 18.78 -40.03 2.27
CA THR A 212 19.67 -38.94 1.83
C THR A 212 19.90 -39.03 0.32
N ILE A 213 19.61 -37.95 -0.39
CA ILE A 213 19.90 -37.77 -1.82
C ILE A 213 21.16 -36.90 -1.92
N GLN A 214 22.22 -37.41 -2.52
CA GLN A 214 23.50 -36.70 -2.60
C GLN A 214 23.83 -36.29 -4.04
N LEU A 215 24.06 -35.00 -4.24
CA LEU A 215 24.64 -34.45 -5.46
C LEU A 215 26.16 -34.56 -5.40
N ILE A 216 26.75 -35.09 -6.47
CA ILE A 216 28.20 -35.23 -6.60
C ILE A 216 28.87 -33.87 -6.82
N ARG A 217 30.15 -33.75 -6.45
CA ARG A 217 30.91 -32.49 -6.55
C ARG A 217 30.97 -31.94 -7.99
N GLU A 218 30.90 -32.79 -9.02
CA GLU A 218 30.94 -32.40 -10.44
C GLU A 218 29.64 -31.74 -10.93
N THR A 219 28.59 -31.69 -10.10
CA THR A 219 27.29 -31.14 -10.50
C THR A 219 27.42 -29.63 -10.82
N PRO A 220 27.04 -29.16 -12.03
CA PRO A 220 27.14 -27.76 -12.40
C PRO A 220 26.31 -26.84 -11.50
N LYS A 221 26.80 -25.62 -11.22
CA LYS A 221 26.12 -24.62 -10.36
C LYS A 221 24.65 -24.42 -10.73
N VAL A 222 24.36 -24.25 -12.02
CA VAL A 222 22.99 -24.04 -12.53
C VAL A 222 22.09 -25.25 -12.21
N ALA A 223 22.61 -26.47 -12.35
CA ALA A 223 21.87 -27.68 -12.02
C ALA A 223 21.62 -27.79 -10.51
N VAL A 224 22.60 -27.44 -9.67
CA VAL A 224 22.40 -27.37 -8.20
C VAL A 224 21.29 -26.38 -7.85
N CYS A 225 21.31 -25.17 -8.42
CA CYS A 225 20.26 -24.17 -8.18
C CYS A 225 18.88 -24.64 -8.65
N GLN A 226 18.78 -25.28 -9.83
CA GLN A 226 17.51 -25.80 -10.36
C GLN A 226 16.96 -26.98 -9.55
N VAL A 227 17.83 -27.91 -9.14
CA VAL A 227 17.45 -29.02 -8.26
C VAL A 227 16.99 -28.47 -6.92
N PHE A 228 17.69 -27.46 -6.40
CA PHE A 228 17.30 -26.76 -5.18
C PHE A 228 15.93 -26.08 -5.32
N GLU A 229 15.65 -25.38 -6.42
CA GLU A 229 14.34 -24.77 -6.69
C GLU A 229 13.22 -25.82 -6.73
N LYS A 230 13.44 -26.94 -7.43
CA LYS A 230 12.41 -27.99 -7.61
C LYS A 230 12.11 -28.74 -6.33
N VAL A 231 13.13 -29.04 -5.52
CA VAL A 231 12.95 -29.82 -4.28
C VAL A 231 12.34 -28.97 -3.16
N ASN A 232 12.57 -27.65 -3.16
CA ASN A 232 11.95 -26.72 -2.20
C ASN A 232 10.47 -26.38 -2.50
N THR A 233 9.82 -27.04 -3.45
CA THR A 233 8.40 -26.79 -3.79
C THR A 233 7.43 -27.19 -2.68
N GLY A 234 7.82 -28.11 -1.78
CA GLY A 234 7.05 -28.47 -0.58
C GLY A 234 7.41 -27.66 0.68
N GLY A 235 8.45 -26.81 0.62
CA GLY A 235 8.91 -25.93 1.70
C GLY A 235 8.66 -24.45 1.39
N VAL A 236 9.27 -23.54 2.16
CA VAL A 236 9.21 -22.11 1.81
C VAL A 236 10.11 -21.87 0.60
N ALA A 237 9.51 -21.74 -0.58
CA ALA A 237 10.22 -21.57 -1.85
C ALA A 237 11.22 -20.39 -1.81
N LEU A 238 12.42 -20.60 -2.38
CA LEU A 238 13.38 -19.51 -2.55
C LEU A 238 12.85 -18.45 -3.53
N ASN A 239 12.95 -17.19 -3.15
CA ASN A 239 12.64 -16.09 -4.07
C ASN A 239 13.86 -15.76 -4.97
N VAL A 240 13.67 -14.88 -5.95
CA VAL A 240 14.71 -14.49 -6.92
C VAL A 240 15.94 -13.91 -6.22
N PHE A 241 15.73 -13.18 -5.12
CA PHE A 241 16.80 -12.57 -4.33
C PHE A 241 17.76 -13.59 -3.74
N GLU A 242 17.26 -14.72 -3.25
CA GLU A 242 18.09 -15.75 -2.63
C GLU A 242 18.95 -16.50 -3.65
N LEU A 243 18.42 -16.72 -4.85
CA LEU A 243 19.18 -17.31 -5.95
C LEU A 243 20.28 -16.37 -6.44
N LEU A 244 19.98 -15.08 -6.58
CA LEU A 244 20.99 -14.09 -6.95
C LEU A 244 22.06 -13.93 -5.86
N THR A 245 21.66 -14.03 -4.58
CA THR A 245 22.60 -14.06 -3.45
C THR A 245 23.58 -15.22 -3.58
N ALA A 246 23.09 -16.44 -3.90
CA ALA A 246 23.95 -17.59 -4.15
C ALA A 246 24.86 -17.40 -5.37
N THR A 247 24.40 -16.66 -6.39
CA THR A 247 25.20 -16.31 -7.56
C THR A 247 26.37 -15.42 -7.17
N PHE A 248 26.11 -14.28 -6.51
CA PHE A 248 27.12 -13.29 -6.13
C PHE A 248 28.05 -13.73 -4.98
N ALA A 249 27.62 -14.67 -4.14
CA ALA A 249 28.48 -15.24 -3.10
C ALA A 249 29.72 -15.93 -3.68
N ALA A 250 29.65 -16.46 -4.90
CA ALA A 250 30.80 -17.05 -5.59
C ALA A 250 31.92 -16.01 -5.87
N ASP A 251 31.54 -14.74 -5.99
CA ASP A 251 32.43 -13.60 -6.21
C ASP A 251 32.77 -12.87 -4.89
N ASN A 252 32.59 -13.53 -3.74
CA ASN A 252 32.79 -12.99 -2.39
C ASN A 252 31.90 -11.78 -2.04
N PHE A 253 30.75 -11.62 -2.71
CA PHE A 253 29.80 -10.55 -2.41
C PHE A 253 28.55 -11.07 -1.69
N SER A 254 28.18 -10.43 -0.57
CA SER A 254 26.97 -10.77 0.19
C SER A 254 25.83 -9.80 -0.11
N LEU A 255 24.98 -10.17 -1.07
CA LEU A 255 23.80 -9.40 -1.45
C LEU A 255 22.84 -9.18 -0.27
N ARG A 256 22.72 -10.17 0.62
CA ARG A 256 21.90 -10.07 1.84
C ARG A 256 22.40 -8.97 2.78
N ASN A 257 23.70 -8.92 3.06
CA ASN A 257 24.27 -7.92 3.96
C ASN A 257 24.18 -6.52 3.36
N ASP A 258 24.44 -6.39 2.06
CA ASP A 258 24.31 -5.12 1.34
C ASP A 258 22.86 -4.59 1.40
N TRP A 259 21.87 -5.44 1.08
CA TRP A 259 20.46 -5.06 1.20
C TRP A 259 20.08 -4.66 2.64
N GLN A 260 20.51 -5.41 3.65
CA GLN A 260 20.22 -5.06 5.05
C GLN A 260 20.78 -3.69 5.44
N ALA A 261 21.99 -3.35 4.97
CA ALA A 261 22.59 -2.04 5.20
C ALA A 261 21.77 -0.92 4.50
N ARG A 262 21.37 -1.14 3.25
CA ARG A 262 20.52 -0.20 2.49
C ARG A 262 19.16 0.00 3.15
N GLN A 263 18.52 -1.09 3.56
CA GLN A 263 17.22 -1.08 4.23
C GLN A 263 17.25 -0.27 5.53
N LEU A 264 18.35 -0.31 6.29
CA LEU A 264 18.53 0.52 7.49
C LEU A 264 18.46 2.01 7.15
N GLY A 265 19.08 2.43 6.04
CA GLY A 265 19.02 3.81 5.55
C GLY A 265 17.64 4.27 5.08
N LEU A 266 16.76 3.33 4.71
CA LEU A 266 15.38 3.62 4.28
C LEU A 266 14.40 3.79 5.44
N ARG A 267 14.72 3.30 6.65
CA ARG A 267 13.78 3.31 7.79
C ARG A 267 13.27 4.69 8.18
N GLN A 268 14.04 5.74 7.89
CA GLN A 268 13.63 7.13 8.15
C GLN A 268 12.53 7.64 7.21
N TYR A 269 12.32 6.99 6.06
CA TYR A 269 11.37 7.42 5.04
C TYR A 269 10.09 6.57 5.11
N GLN A 270 9.05 7.10 5.77
CA GLN A 270 7.84 6.33 6.08
C GLN A 270 7.09 5.80 4.85
N VAL A 271 7.13 6.51 3.71
CA VAL A 271 6.44 6.11 2.47
C VAL A 271 7.03 4.85 1.82
N VAL A 272 8.32 4.59 1.96
CA VAL A 272 9.00 3.44 1.33
C VAL A 272 9.20 2.27 2.32
N GLY A 273 8.54 2.32 3.48
CA GLY A 273 8.70 1.31 4.54
C GLY A 273 8.31 -0.12 4.16
N HIS A 274 7.47 -0.30 3.13
CA HIS A 274 7.08 -1.62 2.59
C HIS A 274 7.86 -2.02 1.34
N PHE A 275 8.89 -1.26 0.93
CA PHE A 275 9.71 -1.58 -0.24
C PHE A 275 10.69 -2.72 0.11
N ASP A 276 10.57 -3.85 -0.57
CA ASP A 276 11.28 -5.09 -0.24
C ASP A 276 12.48 -5.39 -1.15
N GLU A 277 13.22 -6.46 -0.83
CA GLU A 277 14.39 -6.89 -1.58
C GLU A 277 14.09 -7.26 -3.04
N THR A 278 12.88 -7.73 -3.34
CA THR A 278 12.50 -8.17 -4.68
C THR A 278 12.22 -6.95 -5.55
N ALA A 279 11.48 -5.98 -5.02
CA ALA A 279 11.25 -4.68 -5.65
C ALA A 279 12.57 -3.93 -5.91
N PHE A 280 13.53 -4.00 -4.97
CA PHE A 280 14.86 -3.42 -5.15
C PHE A 280 15.64 -4.08 -6.29
N LEU A 281 15.65 -5.41 -6.38
CA LEU A 281 16.27 -6.09 -7.51
C LEU A 281 15.57 -5.83 -8.83
N GLN A 282 14.24 -5.69 -8.84
CA GLN A 282 13.50 -5.29 -10.03
C GLN A 282 13.93 -3.90 -10.51
N LEU A 283 14.06 -2.93 -9.59
CA LEU A 283 14.55 -1.58 -9.90
C LEU A 283 15.97 -1.60 -10.48
N VAL A 284 16.91 -2.30 -9.83
CA VAL A 284 18.30 -2.44 -10.31
C VAL A 284 18.32 -3.11 -11.70
N CYS A 285 17.55 -4.18 -11.89
CA CYS A 285 17.45 -4.89 -13.16
C CYS A 285 16.87 -4.02 -14.27
N LEU A 286 15.86 -3.19 -13.94
CA LEU A 286 15.22 -2.30 -14.88
C LEU A 286 16.20 -1.24 -15.39
N LEU A 287 17.01 -0.65 -14.49
CA LEU A 287 18.07 0.30 -14.86
C LEU A 287 19.17 -0.34 -15.70
N ALA A 288 19.66 -1.51 -15.31
CA ALA A 288 20.71 -2.22 -16.02
C ALA A 288 20.28 -2.60 -17.46
N THR A 289 19.07 -3.18 -17.61
CA THR A 289 18.56 -3.57 -18.93
C THR A 289 18.21 -2.37 -19.81
N TYR A 290 17.76 -1.26 -19.20
CA TYR A 290 17.54 0.00 -19.91
C TYR A 290 18.84 0.58 -20.48
N GLU A 291 19.91 0.68 -19.66
CA GLU A 291 21.20 1.19 -20.14
C GLU A 291 21.80 0.27 -21.21
N ARG A 292 21.72 -1.05 -21.03
CA ARG A 292 22.19 -2.03 -22.03
C ARG A 292 21.53 -1.81 -23.39
N ARG A 293 20.19 -1.63 -23.40
CA ARG A 293 19.43 -1.33 -24.61
C ARG A 293 19.87 0.00 -25.22
N LYS A 294 19.99 1.05 -24.40
CA LYS A 294 20.41 2.39 -24.85
C LYS A 294 21.79 2.37 -25.51
N VAL A 295 22.77 1.69 -24.91
CA VAL A 295 24.12 1.54 -25.47
C VAL A 295 24.11 0.78 -26.81
N GLN A 296 23.32 -0.29 -26.91
CA GLN A 296 23.17 -1.05 -28.16
C GLN A 296 22.57 -0.19 -29.29
N LEU A 297 21.49 0.54 -28.99
CA LEU A 297 20.82 1.41 -29.96
C LEU A 297 21.65 2.66 -30.33
N ALA A 298 22.48 3.17 -29.43
CA ALA A 298 23.39 4.27 -29.74
C ALA A 298 24.43 3.87 -30.81
N GLY A 299 24.83 2.59 -30.83
CA GLY A 299 25.69 2.03 -31.87
C GLY A 299 24.95 1.66 -33.16
N HIS A 300 23.69 1.20 -33.04
CA HIS A 300 22.86 0.72 -34.15
C HIS A 300 21.37 1.08 -33.91
N PRO A 301 20.88 2.25 -34.36
CA PRO A 301 19.55 2.77 -34.02
C PRO A 301 18.36 1.89 -34.45
N GLU A 302 18.54 1.04 -35.46
CA GLU A 302 17.52 0.14 -36.00
C GLU A 302 17.81 -1.34 -35.66
N ASP A 303 18.58 -1.63 -34.61
CA ASP A 303 18.84 -3.03 -34.22
C ASP A 303 17.60 -3.67 -33.56
N ASP A 304 16.82 -4.39 -34.37
CA ASP A 304 15.68 -5.20 -33.92
C ASP A 304 16.07 -6.30 -32.90
N LYS A 305 17.37 -6.60 -32.75
CA LYS A 305 17.89 -7.54 -31.74
C LYS A 305 18.33 -6.86 -30.45
N ALA A 306 18.19 -5.53 -30.34
CA ALA A 306 18.53 -4.81 -29.13
C ALA A 306 17.76 -5.40 -27.92
N SER A 307 18.49 -5.59 -26.83
CA SER A 307 17.99 -6.23 -25.62
C SER A 307 16.73 -5.50 -25.13
N ALA A 308 15.69 -6.27 -24.78
CA ALA A 308 14.49 -5.67 -24.20
C ALA A 308 14.78 -5.13 -22.80
N VAL A 309 14.18 -3.99 -22.46
CA VAL A 309 14.07 -3.56 -21.07
C VAL A 309 13.22 -4.60 -20.34
N SER A 310 13.68 -5.11 -19.20
CA SER A 310 12.95 -6.12 -18.43
C SER A 310 13.46 -6.19 -16.99
N CYS A 311 12.55 -6.55 -16.09
CA CYS A 311 12.86 -6.91 -14.71
C CYS A 311 12.16 -8.22 -14.32
N LYS A 312 11.85 -9.08 -15.29
CA LYS A 312 11.30 -10.41 -14.99
C LYS A 312 12.36 -11.27 -14.31
N ARG A 313 11.91 -12.33 -13.64
CA ARG A 313 12.78 -13.30 -12.94
C ARG A 313 14.01 -13.70 -13.74
N ARG A 314 13.83 -14.04 -15.02
CA ARG A 314 14.93 -14.47 -15.90
C ARG A 314 16.02 -13.40 -15.98
N GLU A 315 15.65 -12.14 -16.22
CA GLU A 315 16.62 -11.05 -16.35
C GLU A 315 17.27 -10.70 -15.02
N ILE A 316 16.52 -10.72 -13.90
CA ILE A 316 17.10 -10.52 -12.57
C ILE A 316 18.17 -11.59 -12.27
N LEU A 317 17.88 -12.87 -12.57
CA LEU A 317 18.84 -13.96 -12.35
C LEU A 317 20.06 -13.91 -13.29
N SER A 318 19.98 -13.14 -14.37
CA SER A 318 21.08 -12.90 -15.31
C SER A 318 21.91 -11.66 -14.99
N LEU A 319 21.57 -10.92 -13.92
CA LEU A 319 22.36 -9.76 -13.51
C LEU A 319 23.77 -10.18 -13.13
N GLU A 320 24.75 -9.47 -13.67
CA GLU A 320 26.15 -9.61 -13.24
C GLU A 320 26.40 -8.78 -11.98
N LEU A 321 27.37 -9.19 -11.15
CA LEU A 321 27.73 -8.45 -9.93
C LEU A 321 28.16 -7.01 -10.23
N ALA A 322 28.89 -6.80 -11.33
CA ALA A 322 29.32 -5.47 -11.75
C ALA A 322 28.14 -4.55 -12.09
N GLU A 323 27.12 -5.08 -12.79
CA GLU A 323 25.89 -4.33 -13.09
C GLU A 323 25.12 -4.00 -11.81
N TYR A 324 25.01 -4.96 -10.88
CA TYR A 324 24.39 -4.71 -9.59
C TYR A 324 25.10 -3.59 -8.82
N GLN A 325 26.43 -3.66 -8.69
CA GLN A 325 27.22 -2.66 -7.98
C GLN A 325 27.16 -1.28 -8.62
N GLN A 326 27.10 -1.21 -9.95
CA GLN A 326 26.96 0.04 -10.69
C GLN A 326 25.62 0.73 -10.39
N TRP A 327 24.52 -0.03 -10.30
CA TRP A 327 23.18 0.53 -10.25
C TRP A 327 22.56 0.55 -8.85
N ALA A 328 23.07 -0.20 -7.88
CA ALA A 328 22.48 -0.29 -6.54
C ALA A 328 22.46 1.06 -5.80
N ASP A 329 23.52 1.87 -5.91
CA ASP A 329 23.58 3.20 -5.26
C ASP A 329 22.66 4.20 -5.97
N THR A 330 22.65 4.19 -7.31
CA THR A 330 21.73 5.01 -8.12
C THR A 330 20.27 4.67 -7.82
N ALA A 331 19.94 3.37 -7.70
CA ALA A 331 18.61 2.90 -7.34
C ALA A 331 18.19 3.40 -5.96
N MET A 332 19.10 3.37 -4.97
CA MET A 332 18.83 3.90 -3.63
C MET A 332 18.61 5.41 -3.63
N ALA A 333 19.46 6.17 -4.32
CA ALA A 333 19.29 7.61 -4.44
C ALA A 333 17.95 7.97 -5.11
N ALA A 334 17.58 7.25 -6.16
CA ALA A 334 16.32 7.45 -6.85
C ALA A 334 15.10 7.08 -5.99
N LEU A 335 15.17 6.00 -5.20
CA LEU A 335 14.12 5.63 -4.26
C LEU A 335 13.92 6.71 -3.18
N ILE A 336 14.99 7.38 -2.74
CA ILE A 336 14.88 8.54 -1.85
C ILE A 336 14.21 9.73 -2.56
N ARG A 337 14.48 9.96 -3.85
CA ARG A 337 13.82 11.01 -4.66
C ARG A 337 12.33 10.75 -4.88
N VAL A 338 11.84 9.52 -4.72
CA VAL A 338 10.40 9.21 -4.73
C VAL A 338 9.67 9.87 -3.55
N VAL A 339 10.34 10.05 -2.41
CA VAL A 339 9.73 10.60 -1.18
C VAL A 339 9.14 12.00 -1.38
N PRO A 340 9.91 13.02 -1.83
CA PRO A 340 9.35 14.35 -2.06
C PRO A 340 8.26 14.35 -3.14
N PHE A 341 8.36 13.51 -4.17
CA PHE A 341 7.31 13.37 -5.17
C PHE A 341 6.00 12.87 -4.52
N LEU A 342 6.04 11.79 -3.74
CA LEU A 342 4.86 11.24 -3.06
C LEU A 342 4.29 12.21 -2.03
N HIS A 343 5.14 12.95 -1.31
CA HIS A 343 4.67 14.00 -0.39
C HIS A 343 3.92 15.10 -1.14
N GLY A 344 4.40 15.54 -2.30
CA GLY A 344 3.67 16.49 -3.16
C GLY A 344 2.38 15.90 -3.77
N GLN A 345 2.23 14.57 -3.76
CA GLN A 345 0.98 13.89 -4.08
C GLN A 345 0.13 13.57 -2.82
N HIS A 346 0.49 14.11 -1.66
CA HIS A 346 -0.14 13.86 -0.36
C HIS A 346 -0.21 12.39 0.07
N VAL A 347 0.85 11.62 -0.26
CA VAL A 347 1.06 10.25 0.19
C VAL A 347 2.24 10.24 1.16
N PHE A 348 1.99 10.01 2.45
CA PHE A 348 2.98 10.25 3.52
C PHE A 348 3.48 9.00 4.25
N THR A 349 2.77 7.87 4.16
CA THR A 349 3.19 6.62 4.83
C THR A 349 2.97 5.41 3.93
N ALA A 350 3.75 4.34 4.15
CA ALA A 350 3.74 3.13 3.33
C ALA A 350 2.34 2.48 3.23
N ASN A 351 1.52 2.59 4.28
CA ASN A 351 0.15 2.06 4.27
C ASN A 351 -0.76 2.80 3.28
N ASN A 352 -0.45 4.05 2.96
CA ASN A 352 -1.25 4.92 2.09
C ASN A 352 -0.70 5.03 0.67
N VAL A 353 0.45 4.40 0.39
CA VAL A 353 0.89 4.16 -0.97
C VAL A 353 -0.17 3.29 -1.67
N PRO A 354 -0.78 3.78 -2.78
CA PRO A 354 -1.82 3.02 -3.49
C PRO A 354 -1.30 1.67 -4.01
N TYR A 355 -0.19 1.71 -4.73
CA TYR A 355 0.52 0.53 -5.24
C TYR A 355 2.02 0.59 -4.89
N PRO A 356 2.47 -0.19 -3.89
CA PRO A 356 3.91 -0.32 -3.60
C PRO A 356 4.72 -0.80 -4.81
N THR A 357 4.12 -1.62 -5.67
CA THR A 357 4.71 -2.11 -6.93
C THR A 357 5.04 -0.98 -7.90
N GLN A 358 4.23 0.08 -7.96
CA GLN A 358 4.46 1.22 -8.86
C GLN A 358 5.67 2.08 -8.43
N LEU A 359 6.17 1.93 -7.20
CA LEU A 359 7.39 2.62 -6.75
C LEU A 359 8.64 2.17 -7.52
N VAL A 360 8.66 0.92 -8.03
CA VAL A 360 9.76 0.39 -8.83
C VAL A 360 9.96 1.19 -10.13
N PRO A 361 8.98 1.27 -11.05
CA PRO A 361 9.14 2.08 -12.26
C PRO A 361 9.25 3.56 -11.95
N LEU A 362 8.57 4.10 -10.92
CA LEU A 362 8.70 5.50 -10.54
C LEU A 362 10.15 5.85 -10.15
N ALA A 363 10.78 5.05 -9.29
CA ALA A 363 12.19 5.26 -8.93
C ALA A 363 13.10 5.13 -10.17
N ALA A 364 12.86 4.17 -11.05
CA ALA A 364 13.65 4.02 -12.28
C ALA A 364 13.52 5.23 -13.22
N ILE A 365 12.30 5.75 -13.39
CA ILE A 365 12.01 6.94 -14.20
C ILE A 365 12.77 8.15 -13.62
N LEU A 366 12.67 8.38 -12.31
CA LEU A 366 13.39 9.48 -11.64
C LEU A 366 14.92 9.32 -11.75
N ALA A 367 15.44 8.09 -11.70
CA ALA A 367 16.87 7.83 -11.88
C ALA A 367 17.34 8.20 -13.29
N VAL A 368 16.59 7.81 -14.33
CA VAL A 368 16.95 8.04 -15.73
C VAL A 368 16.75 9.50 -16.16
N LEU A 369 15.72 10.16 -15.64
CA LEU A 369 15.48 11.58 -15.92
C LEU A 369 16.49 12.48 -15.22
N GLY A 370 17.01 12.11 -14.03
CA GLY A 370 17.92 12.99 -13.30
C GLY A 370 17.25 14.33 -12.99
N ASP A 371 17.91 15.43 -13.32
CA ASP A 371 17.41 16.80 -13.09
C ASP A 371 16.22 17.17 -14.02
N ASP A 372 16.07 16.48 -15.16
CA ASP A 372 14.95 16.71 -16.09
C ASP A 372 13.59 16.47 -15.43
N ALA A 373 13.55 15.67 -14.36
CA ALA A 373 12.32 15.37 -13.62
C ALA A 373 11.81 16.55 -12.77
N GLU A 374 12.64 17.56 -12.47
CA GLU A 374 12.31 18.60 -11.48
C GLU A 374 11.45 19.74 -12.06
N GLY A 375 11.41 19.87 -13.38
CA GLY A 375 10.59 20.87 -14.05
C GLY A 375 9.09 20.68 -13.79
N MET A 376 8.34 21.78 -13.71
CA MET A 376 6.89 21.76 -13.47
C MET A 376 6.13 20.86 -14.46
N GLY A 377 6.44 20.97 -15.76
CA GLY A 377 5.83 20.12 -16.79
C GLY A 377 6.17 18.64 -16.63
N ALA A 378 7.43 18.33 -16.26
CA ALA A 378 7.86 16.96 -15.99
C ALA A 378 7.11 16.37 -14.78
N GLN A 379 7.01 17.13 -13.69
CA GLN A 379 6.25 16.73 -12.50
C GLN A 379 4.77 16.49 -12.83
N GLN A 380 4.16 17.32 -13.70
CA GLN A 380 2.78 17.14 -14.13
C GLN A 380 2.60 15.85 -14.95
N HIS A 381 3.48 15.56 -15.91
CA HIS A 381 3.45 14.31 -16.68
C HIS A 381 3.64 13.09 -15.77
N ILE A 382 4.63 13.12 -14.87
CA ILE A 382 4.89 12.01 -13.94
C ILE A 382 3.69 11.81 -13.01
N ALA A 383 3.06 12.89 -12.52
CA ALA A 383 1.85 12.80 -11.70
C ALA A 383 0.66 12.22 -12.49
N GLN A 384 0.45 12.64 -13.74
CA GLN A 384 -0.62 12.10 -14.59
C GLN A 384 -0.42 10.61 -14.87
N TRP A 385 0.82 10.17 -15.14
CA TRP A 385 1.16 8.75 -15.26
C TRP A 385 0.92 7.99 -13.96
N PHE A 386 1.36 8.55 -12.84
CA PHE A 386 1.17 7.95 -11.53
C PHE A 386 -0.31 7.71 -11.24
N TRP A 387 -1.13 8.75 -11.37
CA TRP A 387 -2.57 8.69 -11.11
C TRP A 387 -3.35 7.84 -12.12
N SER A 388 -2.98 7.85 -13.41
CA SER A 388 -3.54 6.94 -14.40
C SER A 388 -3.28 5.48 -14.03
N GLY A 389 -2.08 5.20 -13.53
CA GLY A 389 -1.71 3.89 -12.99
C GLY A 389 -2.55 3.44 -11.78
N VAL A 390 -2.74 4.36 -10.82
CA VAL A 390 -3.49 4.11 -9.59
C VAL A 390 -4.99 3.96 -9.84
N LEU A 391 -5.59 4.93 -10.51
CA LEU A 391 -7.04 5.02 -10.73
C LEU A 391 -7.50 4.04 -11.83
N GLY A 392 -6.64 3.75 -12.82
CA GLY A 392 -6.86 2.67 -13.78
C GLY A 392 -6.57 1.26 -13.22
N GLU A 393 -6.19 1.15 -11.93
CA GLU A 393 -5.89 -0.11 -11.23
C GLU A 393 -4.83 -0.99 -11.94
N MET A 394 -3.86 -0.35 -12.61
CA MET A 394 -2.96 -0.99 -13.57
C MET A 394 -1.80 -1.79 -12.95
N TYR A 395 -1.62 -1.70 -11.63
CA TYR A 395 -0.48 -2.28 -10.90
C TYR A 395 -0.87 -3.39 -9.89
N GLY A 396 -2.10 -3.91 -9.98
CA GLY A 396 -2.56 -5.05 -9.17
C GLY A 396 -2.20 -6.44 -9.72
N GLY A 397 -1.69 -6.56 -10.96
CA GLY A 397 -1.49 -7.82 -11.69
C GLY A 397 -0.04 -8.11 -12.16
N SER A 398 0.14 -8.58 -13.40
CA SER A 398 1.49 -8.81 -14.00
C SER A 398 2.19 -7.48 -14.25
N THR A 399 2.94 -7.04 -13.25
CA THR A 399 3.50 -5.69 -13.16
C THR A 399 4.86 -5.55 -13.83
N GLU A 400 5.66 -6.62 -13.91
CA GLU A 400 7.03 -6.54 -14.46
C GLU A 400 7.04 -6.17 -15.95
N THR A 401 6.07 -6.69 -16.70
CA THR A 401 5.90 -6.30 -18.10
C THR A 401 5.57 -4.81 -18.18
N ARG A 402 4.67 -4.31 -17.32
CA ARG A 402 4.29 -2.90 -17.30
C ARG A 402 5.47 -1.98 -16.92
N PHE A 403 6.27 -2.35 -15.92
CA PHE A 403 7.47 -1.59 -15.54
C PHE A 403 8.44 -1.40 -16.71
N ALA A 404 8.65 -2.48 -17.47
CA ALA A 404 9.50 -2.49 -18.66
C ALA A 404 8.99 -1.60 -19.79
N LEU A 405 7.68 -1.39 -19.88
CA LEU A 405 7.07 -0.47 -20.84
C LEU A 405 7.08 0.98 -20.33
N ASP A 406 6.75 1.19 -19.06
CA ASP A 406 6.61 2.53 -18.48
C ASP A 406 7.93 3.30 -18.44
N LEU A 407 9.04 2.65 -18.10
CA LEU A 407 10.33 3.34 -17.99
C LEU A 407 10.68 4.09 -19.30
N PRO A 408 10.80 3.43 -20.47
CA PRO A 408 11.08 4.14 -21.70
C PRO A 408 9.96 5.10 -22.11
N ASP A 409 8.69 4.68 -22.02
CA ASP A 409 7.55 5.49 -22.46
C ASP A 409 7.46 6.84 -21.71
N VAL A 410 7.60 6.82 -20.38
CA VAL A 410 7.48 8.04 -19.55
C VAL A 410 8.70 8.93 -19.70
N VAL A 411 9.90 8.35 -19.79
CA VAL A 411 11.14 9.14 -20.00
C VAL A 411 11.07 9.89 -21.34
N GLU A 412 10.63 9.22 -22.40
CA GLU A 412 10.44 9.83 -23.72
C GLU A 412 9.35 10.92 -23.66
N TRP A 413 8.23 10.63 -23.01
CA TRP A 413 7.13 11.60 -22.88
C TRP A 413 7.52 12.86 -22.10
N VAL A 414 8.31 12.74 -21.03
CA VAL A 414 8.79 13.89 -20.25
C VAL A 414 9.79 14.73 -21.05
N ARG A 415 10.69 14.10 -21.83
CA ARG A 415 11.74 14.82 -22.58
C ARG A 415 11.24 15.43 -23.90
N ALA A 416 10.38 14.71 -24.63
CA ALA A 416 9.95 15.09 -25.97
C ALA A 416 8.49 15.55 -26.05
N GLY A 417 7.61 15.06 -25.17
CA GLY A 417 6.19 15.44 -25.14
C GLY A 417 5.32 14.89 -26.27
N GLU A 418 5.89 14.10 -27.19
CA GLU A 418 5.22 13.73 -28.46
C GLU A 418 4.29 12.52 -28.34
N ARG A 419 4.59 11.58 -27.43
CA ARG A 419 3.86 10.31 -27.32
C ARG A 419 3.44 10.00 -25.90
N GLU A 420 2.14 9.87 -25.70
CA GLU A 420 1.56 9.49 -24.42
C GLU A 420 1.94 8.04 -24.02
N PRO A 421 2.36 7.79 -22.77
CA PRO A 421 2.69 6.45 -22.29
C PRO A 421 1.50 5.50 -22.35
N ARG A 422 1.76 4.22 -22.62
CA ARG A 422 0.70 3.20 -22.68
C ARG A 422 -0.14 3.13 -21.42
N THR A 423 0.47 3.25 -20.23
CA THR A 423 -0.27 3.26 -18.96
C THR A 423 -1.21 4.45 -18.86
N VAL A 424 -0.83 5.65 -19.34
CA VAL A 424 -1.74 6.79 -19.38
C VAL A 424 -2.85 6.50 -20.37
N ARG A 425 -2.53 6.17 -21.63
CA ARG A 425 -3.51 5.91 -22.70
C ARG A 425 -4.53 4.82 -22.33
N ASP A 426 -4.06 3.66 -21.85
CA ASP A 426 -4.88 2.47 -21.64
C ASP A 426 -5.64 2.48 -20.30
N ALA A 427 -5.25 3.34 -19.34
CA ALA A 427 -5.97 3.43 -18.07
C ALA A 427 -7.42 3.85 -18.28
N GLN A 428 -8.36 3.27 -17.54
CA GLN A 428 -9.76 3.65 -17.62
C GLN A 428 -10.35 3.63 -16.22
N PHE A 429 -11.20 4.62 -15.93
CA PHE A 429 -12.00 4.63 -14.72
C PHE A 429 -13.46 4.55 -15.13
N GLN A 430 -14.22 3.64 -14.55
CA GLN A 430 -15.66 3.52 -14.75
C GLN A 430 -16.39 4.26 -13.62
N ALA A 431 -17.39 5.07 -13.92
CA ALA A 431 -18.07 5.90 -12.92
C ALA A 431 -18.61 5.10 -11.73
N GLU A 432 -19.21 3.93 -12.00
CA GLU A 432 -19.79 3.02 -11.01
C GLU A 432 -18.73 2.43 -10.07
N ARG A 433 -17.43 2.53 -10.41
CA ARG A 433 -16.35 2.11 -9.53
C ARG A 433 -16.43 2.85 -8.20
N LEU A 434 -16.85 4.11 -8.15
CA LEU A 434 -17.05 4.84 -6.89
C LEU A 434 -18.02 4.13 -5.94
N LEU A 435 -19.09 3.51 -6.46
CA LEU A 435 -20.10 2.78 -5.66
C LEU A 435 -19.55 1.49 -5.04
N THR A 436 -18.46 0.96 -5.59
CA THR A 436 -17.83 -0.30 -5.14
C THR A 436 -16.57 -0.09 -4.29
N LEU A 437 -16.04 1.14 -4.23
CA LEU A 437 -14.89 1.50 -3.39
C LEU A 437 -15.28 1.61 -1.92
N ARG A 438 -15.27 0.49 -1.19
CA ARG A 438 -15.72 0.43 0.22
C ARG A 438 -14.59 0.30 1.25
N THR A 439 -13.43 -0.18 0.81
CA THR A 439 -12.28 -0.50 1.66
C THR A 439 -11.09 0.40 1.40
N ARG A 440 -10.44 0.83 2.49
CA ARG A 440 -9.19 1.59 2.48
C ARG A 440 -7.99 0.87 1.89
N ASN A 441 -8.11 -0.44 1.66
CA ASN A 441 -7.04 -1.22 1.05
C ASN A 441 -6.98 -1.07 -0.48
N SER A 442 -8.07 -0.60 -1.13
CA SER A 442 -8.06 -0.35 -2.57
C SER A 442 -7.10 0.78 -2.94
N ALA A 443 -6.35 0.61 -4.03
CA ALA A 443 -5.45 1.63 -4.55
C ALA A 443 -6.21 2.88 -4.97
N ALA A 444 -7.31 2.73 -5.72
CA ALA A 444 -8.15 3.86 -6.12
C ALA A 444 -8.77 4.60 -4.92
N TYR A 445 -9.14 3.87 -3.85
CA TYR A 445 -9.60 4.49 -2.60
C TYR A 445 -8.52 5.39 -1.99
N LYS A 446 -7.30 4.86 -1.82
CA LYS A 446 -6.16 5.63 -1.28
C LYS A 446 -5.83 6.82 -2.17
N GLY A 447 -5.94 6.64 -3.49
CA GLY A 447 -5.69 7.70 -4.46
C GLY A 447 -6.70 8.85 -4.36
N LEU A 448 -8.00 8.55 -4.27
CA LEU A 448 -9.02 9.59 -4.06
C LEU A 448 -8.78 10.38 -2.78
N TYR A 449 -8.41 9.71 -1.68
CA TYR A 449 -8.10 10.39 -0.42
C TYR A 449 -6.87 11.30 -0.55
N ALA A 450 -5.80 10.81 -1.16
CA ALA A 450 -4.60 11.61 -1.42
C ALA A 450 -4.92 12.83 -2.30
N LEU A 451 -5.74 12.67 -3.34
CA LEU A 451 -6.18 13.75 -4.21
C LEU A 451 -7.06 14.78 -3.49
N GLN A 452 -7.96 14.36 -2.60
CA GLN A 452 -8.75 15.26 -1.74
C GLN A 452 -7.86 16.06 -0.79
N MET A 453 -6.92 15.39 -0.11
CA MET A 453 -5.95 16.06 0.76
C MET A 453 -5.09 17.06 -0.03
N LYS A 454 -4.68 16.70 -1.25
CA LYS A 454 -3.94 17.59 -2.17
C LYS A 454 -4.75 18.82 -2.59
N ARG A 455 -6.06 18.69 -2.73
CA ARG A 455 -6.97 19.84 -2.94
C ARG A 455 -7.24 20.64 -1.66
N GLY A 456 -6.59 20.32 -0.54
CA GLY A 456 -6.64 21.10 0.69
C GLY A 456 -7.82 20.78 1.60
N ALA A 457 -8.26 19.51 1.61
CA ALA A 457 -9.23 19.01 2.58
C ALA A 457 -8.85 19.41 4.03
N ARG A 458 -9.83 19.88 4.80
CA ARG A 458 -9.65 20.43 6.16
C ARG A 458 -10.44 19.65 7.20
N ASP A 459 -9.86 19.41 8.36
CA ASP A 459 -10.57 18.76 9.46
C ASP A 459 -11.81 19.59 9.90
N PHE A 460 -12.97 18.93 10.01
CA PHE A 460 -14.26 19.57 10.26
C PHE A 460 -14.35 20.40 11.55
N ARG A 461 -13.47 20.11 12.51
CA ARG A 461 -13.47 20.75 13.84
C ARG A 461 -12.38 21.79 14.00
N THR A 462 -11.18 21.53 13.49
CA THR A 462 -10.03 22.43 13.65
C THR A 462 -9.89 23.41 12.49
N GLY A 463 -10.42 23.07 11.31
CA GLY A 463 -10.18 23.81 10.08
C GLY A 463 -8.74 23.72 9.58
N ASN A 464 -7.89 22.91 10.21
CA ASN A 464 -6.53 22.68 9.76
C ASN A 464 -6.54 21.83 8.50
N THR A 465 -5.63 22.14 7.57
CA THR A 465 -5.35 21.28 6.43
C THR A 465 -4.91 19.91 6.91
N ILE A 466 -5.43 18.87 6.27
CA ILE A 466 -4.96 17.50 6.49
C ILE A 466 -3.63 17.36 5.73
N ASP A 467 -2.57 17.92 6.32
CA ASP A 467 -1.22 17.96 5.78
C ASP A 467 -0.26 17.03 6.54
N VAL A 468 1.02 17.02 6.15
CA VAL A 468 2.09 16.18 6.73
C VAL A 468 2.14 16.24 8.26
N HIS A 469 1.94 17.41 8.86
CA HIS A 469 2.05 17.59 10.32
C HIS A 469 0.84 17.01 11.04
N ALA A 470 -0.36 17.18 10.49
CA ALA A 470 -1.54 16.47 10.96
C ALA A 470 -1.39 14.94 10.74
N TYR A 471 -0.73 14.50 9.67
CA TYR A 471 -0.61 13.08 9.34
C TYR A 471 0.25 12.24 10.30
N VAL A 472 1.30 12.87 10.87
CA VAL A 472 2.26 12.19 11.74
C VAL A 472 1.81 12.19 13.20
N ASP A 473 1.11 13.23 13.64
CA ASP A 473 0.64 13.39 15.03
C ASP A 473 -0.83 12.98 15.22
N ASP A 474 -1.70 13.20 14.22
CA ASP A 474 -3.12 12.83 14.23
C ASP A 474 -3.37 11.59 13.35
N ALA A 475 -3.90 10.53 13.94
CA ALA A 475 -4.34 9.36 13.18
C ALA A 475 -5.54 9.78 12.30
N ILE A 476 -5.34 9.97 11.00
CA ILE A 476 -6.45 10.23 10.07
C ILE A 476 -7.33 8.98 10.01
N ASP A 477 -8.64 9.20 10.14
CA ASP A 477 -9.66 8.15 10.14
C ASP A 477 -10.67 8.37 9.02
N ILE A 478 -11.48 7.34 8.78
CA ILE A 478 -12.53 7.34 7.77
C ILE A 478 -13.83 7.72 8.43
N HIS A 479 -14.39 8.84 8.03
CA HIS A 479 -15.69 9.28 8.48
C HIS A 479 -16.76 9.01 7.42
N HIS A 480 -17.86 8.38 7.84
CA HIS A 480 -19.08 8.31 7.04
C HIS A 480 -19.83 9.63 7.18
N ILE A 481 -19.89 10.40 6.10
CA ILE A 481 -20.47 11.76 6.08
C ILE A 481 -21.92 11.74 6.57
N PHE A 482 -22.72 10.81 6.05
CA PHE A 482 -23.94 10.34 6.70
C PHE A 482 -23.60 9.06 7.47
N PRO A 483 -23.70 9.07 8.82
CA PRO A 483 -23.30 7.91 9.61
C PRO A 483 -24.10 6.65 9.30
N GLN A 484 -23.45 5.49 9.39
CA GLN A 484 -24.06 4.20 9.00
C GLN A 484 -25.39 3.93 9.73
N HIS A 485 -25.48 4.24 11.04
CA HIS A 485 -26.71 4.10 11.79
C HIS A 485 -27.86 4.97 11.24
N TRP A 486 -27.56 6.20 10.83
CA TRP A 486 -28.53 7.08 10.18
C TRP A 486 -29.00 6.47 8.85
N CYS A 487 -28.06 6.01 8.01
CA CYS A 487 -28.36 5.39 6.73
C CYS A 487 -29.29 4.17 6.89
N THR A 488 -28.98 3.27 7.82
CA THR A 488 -29.82 2.09 8.09
C THR A 488 -31.23 2.47 8.54
N SER A 489 -31.36 3.49 9.40
CA SER A 489 -32.69 3.94 9.86
C SER A 489 -33.54 4.63 8.79
N HIS A 490 -32.94 5.10 7.70
CA HIS A 490 -33.63 5.76 6.58
C HIS A 490 -33.70 4.89 5.32
N GLY A 491 -33.42 3.58 5.43
CA GLY A 491 -33.56 2.63 4.33
C GLY A 491 -32.51 2.76 3.22
N VAL A 492 -31.39 3.43 3.48
CA VAL A 492 -30.27 3.50 2.53
C VAL A 492 -29.56 2.15 2.51
N ASP A 493 -29.34 1.62 1.30
CA ASP A 493 -28.62 0.36 1.10
C ASP A 493 -27.20 0.40 1.72
N ASP A 494 -26.81 -0.67 2.40
CA ASP A 494 -25.53 -0.73 3.14
C ASP A 494 -24.32 -0.59 2.22
N GLN A 495 -24.42 -1.04 0.96
CA GLN A 495 -23.35 -0.90 -0.01
C GLN A 495 -23.13 0.56 -0.41
N ILE A 496 -24.22 1.30 -0.60
CA ILE A 496 -24.22 2.73 -0.90
C ILE A 496 -23.74 3.53 0.31
N ALA A 497 -24.23 3.21 1.51
CA ALA A 497 -23.80 3.84 2.74
C ALA A 497 -22.28 3.69 2.99
N ASN A 498 -21.69 2.55 2.58
CA ASN A 498 -20.29 2.23 2.78
C ASN A 498 -19.35 2.57 1.60
N CYS A 499 -19.85 3.08 0.48
CA CYS A 499 -18.99 3.44 -0.64
C CYS A 499 -18.20 4.74 -0.39
N ILE A 500 -17.23 5.05 -1.26
CA ILE A 500 -16.34 6.21 -1.12
C ILE A 500 -17.13 7.54 -1.16
N VAL A 501 -18.25 7.57 -1.87
CA VAL A 501 -19.09 8.76 -2.05
C VAL A 501 -19.70 9.24 -0.73
N ASN A 502 -19.87 8.35 0.26
CA ASN A 502 -20.30 8.73 1.60
C ASN A 502 -19.15 8.75 2.62
N LYS A 503 -17.88 8.72 2.17
CA LYS A 503 -16.70 8.66 3.05
C LYS A 503 -15.72 9.79 2.78
N THR A 504 -15.09 10.29 3.84
CA THR A 504 -14.08 11.34 3.73
C THR A 504 -13.00 11.21 4.82
N PRO A 505 -11.74 11.61 4.55
CA PRO A 505 -10.70 11.62 5.58
C PRO A 505 -10.90 12.80 6.53
N ILE A 506 -10.85 12.56 7.84
CA ILE A 506 -10.78 13.59 8.89
C ILE A 506 -9.90 13.09 10.06
N ASP A 507 -9.58 13.96 11.01
CA ASP A 507 -8.87 13.55 12.23
C ASP A 507 -9.69 12.52 13.04
N ALA A 508 -9.05 11.45 13.55
CA ALA A 508 -9.70 10.44 14.38
C ALA A 508 -10.38 11.03 15.62
N HIS A 509 -9.81 12.08 16.23
CA HIS A 509 -10.45 12.71 17.39
C HIS A 509 -11.73 13.46 16.98
N THR A 510 -11.76 14.12 15.82
CA THR A 510 -12.99 14.66 15.23
C THR A 510 -14.00 13.55 14.89
N ASN A 511 -13.57 12.46 14.25
CA ASN A 511 -14.45 11.33 13.88
C ASN A 511 -15.17 10.75 15.11
N ARG A 512 -14.43 10.48 16.20
CA ARG A 512 -15.01 9.97 17.46
C ARG A 512 -16.03 10.91 18.10
N ARG A 513 -15.96 12.22 17.83
CA ARG A 513 -16.87 13.23 18.41
C ARG A 513 -18.18 13.39 17.63
N ILE A 514 -18.19 13.13 16.32
CA ILE A 514 -19.39 13.26 15.48
C ILE A 514 -20.42 12.18 15.84
N GLY A 515 -19.97 10.94 16.04
CA GLY A 515 -20.85 9.82 16.41
C GLY A 515 -21.83 9.44 15.30
N GLY A 516 -23.00 8.89 15.69
CA GLY A 516 -24.03 8.37 14.77
C GLY A 516 -25.16 9.35 14.44
N HIS A 517 -24.97 10.65 14.66
CA HIS A 517 -26.00 11.67 14.49
C HIS A 517 -26.20 12.07 13.02
N ALA A 518 -27.39 12.59 12.69
CA ALA A 518 -27.64 13.17 11.38
C ALA A 518 -26.68 14.35 11.10
N PRO A 519 -26.30 14.59 9.83
CA PRO A 519 -25.44 15.72 9.46
C PRO A 519 -25.87 17.07 9.99
N SER A 520 -27.14 17.45 9.84
CA SER A 520 -27.69 18.69 10.41
C SER A 520 -27.30 18.87 11.89
N LYS A 521 -27.48 17.83 12.70
CA LYS A 521 -27.23 17.83 14.15
C LYS A 521 -25.75 17.86 14.50
N TYR A 522 -24.92 17.08 13.83
CA TYR A 522 -23.49 17.09 14.17
C TYR A 522 -22.81 18.37 13.68
N LEU A 523 -23.24 18.94 12.56
CA LEU A 523 -22.72 20.22 12.07
C LEU A 523 -23.06 21.36 13.05
N GLU A 524 -24.31 21.45 13.52
CA GLU A 524 -24.71 22.40 14.57
C GLU A 524 -23.85 22.23 15.84
N THR A 525 -23.63 20.98 16.25
CA THR A 525 -22.81 20.67 17.43
C THR A 525 -21.36 21.07 17.24
N LEU A 526 -20.79 20.85 16.05
CA LEU A 526 -19.42 21.26 15.70
C LEU A 526 -19.30 22.79 15.73
N GLN A 527 -20.23 23.51 15.08
CA GLN A 527 -20.24 24.98 15.07
C GLN A 527 -20.30 25.56 16.48
N ALA A 528 -21.24 25.08 17.31
CA ALA A 528 -21.42 25.57 18.66
C ALA A 528 -20.19 25.30 19.56
N ARG A 529 -19.61 24.08 19.48
CA ARG A 529 -18.50 23.68 20.35
C ARG A 529 -17.15 24.23 19.93
N ALA A 530 -16.89 24.25 18.63
CA ALA A 530 -15.62 24.75 18.07
C ALA A 530 -15.66 26.25 17.75
N LYS A 531 -16.83 26.91 17.92
CA LYS A 531 -17.05 28.33 17.61
C LYS A 531 -16.68 28.66 16.16
N ILE A 532 -17.14 27.81 15.24
CA ILE A 532 -16.91 27.95 13.81
C ILE A 532 -18.10 28.68 13.21
N GLU A 533 -17.84 29.80 12.54
CA GLU A 533 -18.86 30.53 11.79
C GLU A 533 -19.42 29.65 10.64
N PRO A 534 -20.73 29.73 10.32
CA PRO A 534 -21.36 28.90 9.30
C PRO A 534 -20.63 28.90 7.96
N GLU A 535 -20.16 30.06 7.51
CA GLU A 535 -19.49 30.22 6.22
C GLU A 535 -18.14 29.49 6.21
N VAL A 536 -17.41 29.51 7.33
CA VAL A 536 -16.12 28.81 7.45
C VAL A 536 -16.32 27.30 7.42
N LEU A 537 -17.36 26.78 8.06
CA LEU A 537 -17.68 25.35 7.99
C LEU A 537 -18.10 24.94 6.58
N ASP A 538 -18.88 25.79 5.88
CA ASP A 538 -19.26 25.54 4.48
C ASP A 538 -18.02 25.50 3.57
N GLU A 539 -17.03 26.38 3.78
CA GLU A 539 -15.75 26.28 3.08
C GLU A 539 -14.98 24.98 3.40
N ILE A 540 -15.05 24.49 4.65
CA ILE A 540 -14.42 23.23 5.05
C ILE A 540 -15.11 22.08 4.31
N LEU A 541 -16.44 22.03 4.31
CA LEU A 541 -17.19 20.99 3.60
C LEU A 541 -16.88 20.99 2.09
N HIS A 542 -16.81 22.16 1.44
CA HIS A 542 -16.41 22.26 0.04
C HIS A 542 -15.02 21.70 -0.25
N SER A 543 -14.07 21.81 0.69
CA SER A 543 -12.73 21.22 0.53
C SER A 543 -12.72 19.68 0.50
N HIS A 544 -13.84 19.02 0.84
CA HIS A 544 -14.06 17.58 0.78
C HIS A 544 -15.00 17.15 -0.37
N ASP A 545 -15.27 18.05 -1.31
CA ASP A 545 -16.24 17.87 -2.40
C ASP A 545 -17.68 17.65 -1.90
N ILE A 546 -18.04 18.26 -0.76
CA ILE A 546 -19.37 18.15 -0.14
C ILE A 546 -20.17 19.41 -0.42
N ASP A 547 -21.44 19.25 -0.80
CA ASP A 547 -22.40 20.36 -0.86
C ASP A 547 -22.97 20.67 0.53
N PRO A 548 -22.74 21.87 1.10
CA PRO A 548 -23.22 22.21 2.44
C PRO A 548 -24.74 22.32 2.53
N ILE A 549 -25.43 22.64 1.43
CA ILE A 549 -26.88 22.82 1.41
C ILE A 549 -27.57 21.47 1.61
N SER A 550 -27.29 20.50 0.74
CA SER A 550 -27.85 19.15 0.87
C SER A 550 -27.47 18.49 2.20
N LEU A 551 -26.22 18.71 2.66
CA LEU A 551 -25.77 18.11 3.92
C LEU A 551 -26.52 18.69 5.14
N ARG A 552 -26.73 20.01 5.20
CA ARG A 552 -27.48 20.64 6.31
C ARG A 552 -28.97 20.29 6.29
N GLY A 553 -29.52 19.98 5.12
CA GLY A 553 -30.90 19.51 4.96
C GLY A 553 -31.11 18.03 5.27
N ASP A 554 -30.07 17.28 5.66
CA ASP A 554 -30.07 15.81 5.74
C ASP A 554 -30.54 15.12 4.44
N ASP A 555 -30.37 15.79 3.29
CA ASP A 555 -30.78 15.32 1.98
C ASP A 555 -29.70 14.39 1.39
N PHE A 556 -29.83 13.10 1.71
CA PHE A 556 -28.89 12.08 1.26
C PHE A 556 -28.83 11.93 -0.27
N PRO A 557 -29.97 11.83 -1.01
CA PRO A 557 -29.96 11.78 -2.48
C PRO A 557 -29.21 12.94 -3.13
N ALA A 558 -29.54 14.19 -2.78
CA ALA A 558 -28.91 15.37 -3.40
C ALA A 558 -27.41 15.47 -3.05
N PHE A 559 -27.06 15.18 -1.79
CA PHE A 559 -25.67 15.08 -1.36
C PHE A 559 -24.90 14.04 -2.17
N PHE A 560 -25.47 12.84 -2.31
CA PHE A 560 -24.81 11.72 -2.94
C PHE A 560 -24.54 12.00 -4.42
N ASN A 561 -25.55 12.49 -5.16
CA ASN A 561 -25.41 12.87 -6.56
C ASN A 561 -24.35 13.96 -6.77
N SER A 562 -24.44 15.04 -5.99
CA SER A 562 -23.48 16.17 -6.07
C SER A 562 -22.05 15.71 -5.82
N ARG A 563 -21.84 14.90 -4.76
CA ARG A 563 -20.51 14.41 -4.41
C ARG A 563 -20.00 13.36 -5.39
N PHE A 564 -20.86 12.47 -5.90
CA PHE A 564 -20.50 11.49 -6.93
C PHE A 564 -19.89 12.20 -8.14
N GLU A 565 -20.57 13.20 -8.68
CA GLU A 565 -20.10 13.99 -9.82
C GLU A 565 -18.78 14.73 -9.54
N ARG A 566 -18.65 15.37 -8.37
CA ARG A 566 -17.42 16.07 -7.99
C ARG A 566 -16.22 15.11 -7.87
N LEU A 567 -16.43 13.90 -7.34
CA LEU A 567 -15.39 12.88 -7.27
C LEU A 567 -15.00 12.34 -8.66
N LEU A 568 -15.95 12.20 -9.59
CA LEU A 568 -15.60 11.81 -10.97
C LEU A 568 -14.74 12.88 -11.65
N ARG A 569 -15.02 14.18 -11.41
CA ARG A 569 -14.17 15.27 -11.91
C ARG A 569 -12.77 15.24 -11.29
N LEU A 570 -12.66 14.90 -10.01
CA LEU A 570 -11.36 14.69 -9.35
C LEU A 570 -10.55 13.59 -10.04
N VAL A 571 -11.19 12.46 -10.38
CA VAL A 571 -10.57 11.37 -11.14
C VAL A 571 -10.14 11.84 -12.53
N ALA A 572 -11.05 12.50 -13.26
CA ALA A 572 -10.79 12.97 -14.62
C ALA A 572 -9.59 13.93 -14.67
N ALA A 573 -9.55 14.89 -13.74
CA ALA A 573 -8.46 15.86 -13.62
C ALA A 573 -7.12 15.18 -13.32
N ALA A 574 -7.10 14.20 -12.41
CA ALA A 574 -5.87 13.48 -12.04
C ALA A 574 -5.34 12.59 -13.18
N MET A 575 -6.23 11.96 -13.95
CA MET A 575 -5.84 11.14 -15.12
C MET A 575 -5.59 11.98 -16.38
N GLY A 576 -6.03 13.25 -16.40
CA GLY A 576 -5.95 14.14 -17.56
C GLY A 576 -6.86 13.72 -18.72
N LYS A 577 -7.95 13.00 -18.44
CA LYS A 577 -8.89 12.49 -19.45
C LYS A 577 -10.29 12.23 -18.86
N PRO A 578 -11.35 12.19 -19.68
CA PRO A 578 -12.70 11.94 -19.18
C PRO A 578 -12.84 10.54 -18.56
N VAL A 579 -13.73 10.44 -17.58
CA VAL A 579 -14.16 9.18 -16.98
C VAL A 579 -15.13 8.46 -17.92
N ASN A 580 -15.05 7.13 -17.98
CA ASN A 580 -15.98 6.33 -18.76
C ASN A 580 -17.32 6.26 -18.05
N ARG A 581 -18.37 6.51 -18.83
CA ARG A 581 -19.75 6.61 -18.38
C ARG A 581 -20.63 5.61 -19.13
N SER A 582 -21.56 4.94 -18.43
CA SER A 582 -22.44 3.95 -19.05
C SER A 582 -23.65 4.62 -19.70
N SER A 583 -24.08 4.14 -20.87
CA SER A 583 -25.17 4.75 -21.64
C SER A 583 -26.57 4.25 -21.27
N GLU A 584 -26.68 3.24 -20.40
CA GLU A 584 -27.92 2.47 -20.20
C GLU A 584 -28.58 2.65 -18.82
N HIS A 585 -27.90 3.27 -17.83
CA HIS A 585 -28.44 3.48 -16.47
C HIS A 585 -28.08 4.87 -15.93
N ASP A 586 -28.94 5.42 -15.07
CA ASP A 586 -28.60 6.55 -14.19
C ASP A 586 -27.42 6.11 -13.30
N GLU A 587 -26.23 6.65 -13.57
CA GLU A 587 -24.95 6.19 -13.01
C GLU A 587 -24.88 6.33 -11.49
N SER A 588 -25.51 7.40 -10.98
CA SER A 588 -25.79 7.55 -9.57
C SER A 588 -27.11 6.88 -9.22
N PRO A 589 -27.19 6.09 -8.14
CA PRO A 589 -28.43 5.43 -7.71
C PRO A 589 -29.56 6.39 -7.33
N PHE A 590 -29.29 7.69 -7.26
CA PHE A 590 -30.26 8.73 -6.95
C PHE A 590 -30.43 9.76 -8.07
N ALA A 591 -29.81 9.57 -9.24
CA ALA A 591 -30.06 10.46 -10.37
C ALA A 591 -31.53 10.31 -10.79
N ASN A 592 -32.22 11.45 -10.85
CA ASN A 592 -33.62 11.52 -11.25
C ASN A 592 -33.86 12.93 -11.82
N PRO A 593 -34.05 13.06 -13.15
CA PRO A 593 -34.17 14.38 -13.81
C PRO A 593 -35.28 15.29 -13.25
N GLU A 594 -36.40 14.70 -12.82
CA GLU A 594 -37.53 15.46 -12.25
C GLU A 594 -37.23 15.95 -10.82
N SER A 595 -36.54 15.13 -10.02
CA SER A 595 -36.05 15.54 -8.70
C SER A 595 -34.96 16.59 -8.85
N GLU A 596 -33.98 16.37 -9.73
CA GLU A 596 -32.85 17.26 -9.95
C GLU A 596 -33.27 18.69 -10.33
N THR A 597 -34.31 18.82 -11.15
CA THR A 597 -34.83 20.15 -11.53
C THR A 597 -35.46 20.86 -10.33
N ARG A 598 -36.24 20.14 -9.52
CA ARG A 598 -36.88 20.67 -8.31
C ARG A 598 -35.86 21.01 -7.22
N ASP A 599 -34.89 20.13 -7.01
CA ASP A 599 -33.83 20.27 -6.02
C ASP A 599 -32.90 21.42 -6.40
N LEU A 600 -32.62 21.59 -7.71
CA LEU A 600 -31.86 22.74 -8.21
C LEU A 600 -32.60 24.07 -8.00
N HIS A 601 -33.92 24.10 -8.24
CA HIS A 601 -34.73 25.30 -7.98
C HIS A 601 -34.66 25.70 -6.51
N GLN A 602 -34.96 24.77 -5.59
CA GLN A 602 -34.87 25.03 -4.16
C GLN A 602 -33.46 25.43 -3.74
N ARG A 603 -32.43 24.80 -4.31
CA ARG A 603 -31.04 25.16 -4.05
C ARG A 603 -30.73 26.60 -4.48
N VAL A 604 -31.19 27.03 -5.65
CA VAL A 604 -30.95 28.41 -6.11
C VAL A 604 -31.68 29.42 -5.23
N GLU A 605 -32.93 29.17 -4.84
CA GLU A 605 -33.65 30.02 -3.87
C GLU A 605 -32.88 30.13 -2.54
N MET A 606 -32.40 29.00 -2.00
CA MET A 606 -31.60 29.00 -0.78
C MET A 606 -30.25 29.71 -0.92
N LEU A 607 -29.60 29.62 -2.09
CA LEU A 607 -28.36 30.34 -2.36
C LEU A 607 -28.61 31.86 -2.43
N VAL A 608 -29.68 32.27 -3.11
CA VAL A 608 -30.08 33.68 -3.21
C VAL A 608 -30.38 34.25 -1.82
N ASP A 609 -31.15 33.53 -0.99
CA ASP A 609 -31.48 33.94 0.38
C ASP A 609 -30.26 34.07 1.29
N ARG A 610 -29.21 33.27 1.07
CA ARG A 610 -27.96 33.34 1.83
C ARG A 610 -27.07 34.54 1.44
N GLY A 611 -27.22 35.07 0.24
CA GLY A 611 -26.41 36.17 -0.28
C GLY A 611 -24.95 35.80 -0.58
N GLU A 612 -24.21 36.73 -1.20
CA GLU A 612 -22.83 36.50 -1.61
C GLU A 612 -21.89 36.18 -0.43
N SER A 613 -20.96 35.26 -0.66
CA SER A 613 -20.01 34.79 0.35
C SER A 613 -18.67 34.42 -0.27
N LYS A 614 -17.81 33.75 0.51
CA LYS A 614 -16.55 33.20 0.02
C LYS A 614 -16.70 32.02 -0.95
N VAL A 615 -17.88 31.41 -1.00
CA VAL A 615 -18.18 30.26 -1.85
C VAL A 615 -19.38 30.52 -2.76
N LEU A 616 -19.93 31.74 -2.76
CA LEU A 616 -21.06 32.15 -3.59
C LEU A 616 -20.85 33.56 -4.15
N GLU A 617 -21.06 33.74 -5.44
CA GLU A 617 -20.99 35.05 -6.12
C GLU A 617 -22.15 35.18 -7.12
N PHE A 618 -22.69 36.40 -7.27
CA PHE A 618 -23.76 36.72 -8.20
C PHE A 618 -23.23 37.56 -9.37
N LYS A 619 -23.83 37.35 -10.54
CA LYS A 619 -23.63 38.16 -11.74
C LYS A 619 -24.96 38.33 -12.46
N ALA A 620 -25.31 39.56 -12.81
CA ALA A 620 -26.52 39.83 -13.58
C ALA A 620 -26.44 39.25 -15.00
N THR A 621 -25.27 39.29 -15.65
CA THR A 621 -25.06 38.78 -17.01
C THR A 621 -23.69 38.10 -17.16
N GLY A 622 -23.56 37.22 -18.15
CA GLY A 622 -22.29 36.58 -18.50
C GLY A 622 -21.54 37.30 -19.62
N ARG A 623 -22.24 38.04 -20.50
CA ARG A 623 -21.65 38.59 -21.74
C ARG A 623 -22.09 40.00 -22.07
N LYS A 624 -23.37 40.33 -21.87
CA LYS A 624 -23.94 41.62 -22.27
C LYS A 624 -23.69 42.69 -21.21
N ASN A 625 -23.24 43.86 -21.64
CA ASN A 625 -23.25 45.03 -20.77
C ASN A 625 -24.66 45.64 -20.75
N LEU A 626 -25.32 45.55 -19.60
CA LEU A 626 -26.71 46.02 -19.43
C LEU A 626 -26.88 47.53 -19.66
N HIS A 627 -25.81 48.32 -19.60
CA HIS A 627 -25.87 49.77 -19.87
C HIS A 627 -25.76 50.09 -21.37
N THR A 628 -24.89 49.39 -22.09
CA THR A 628 -24.65 49.65 -23.53
C THR A 628 -25.50 48.79 -24.45
N GLY A 629 -26.00 47.66 -23.95
CA GLY A 629 -26.74 46.69 -24.75
C GLY A 629 -25.87 45.80 -25.64
N GLU A 630 -24.55 45.93 -25.58
CA GLU A 630 -23.61 45.24 -26.46
C GLU A 630 -22.79 44.17 -25.71
N ARG A 631 -22.15 43.27 -26.46
CA ARG A 631 -21.18 42.31 -25.93
C ARG A 631 -19.99 43.06 -25.32
N ASP A 632 -19.65 42.76 -24.07
CA ASP A 632 -18.52 43.36 -23.37
C ASP A 632 -17.56 42.29 -22.85
N HIS A 633 -16.35 42.30 -23.39
CA HIS A 633 -15.28 41.39 -22.99
C HIS A 633 -14.91 41.50 -21.51
N LYS A 634 -15.08 42.68 -20.90
CA LYS A 634 -14.81 42.86 -19.46
C LYS A 634 -15.79 42.09 -18.59
N ILE A 635 -17.03 41.90 -19.06
CA ILE A 635 -18.05 41.11 -18.36
C ILE A 635 -17.75 39.62 -18.52
N GLU A 636 -17.43 39.19 -19.74
CA GLU A 636 -16.97 37.81 -19.99
C GLU A 636 -15.78 37.47 -19.09
N PHE A 637 -14.80 38.38 -18.99
CA PHE A 637 -13.62 38.19 -18.13
C PHE A 637 -13.93 38.31 -16.63
N ALA A 638 -14.97 39.04 -16.23
CA ALA A 638 -15.38 39.09 -14.82
C ALA A 638 -15.87 37.71 -14.33
N VAL A 639 -16.66 37.00 -15.14
CA VAL A 639 -17.07 35.61 -14.88
C VAL A 639 -15.84 34.71 -14.71
N LEU A 640 -14.87 34.81 -15.65
CA LEU A 640 -13.65 34.00 -15.61
C LEU A 640 -12.78 34.27 -14.38
N LYS A 641 -12.68 35.54 -13.95
CA LYS A 641 -11.95 35.91 -12.73
C LYS A 641 -12.61 35.31 -11.48
N SER A 642 -13.93 35.34 -11.39
CA SER A 642 -14.68 34.73 -10.28
C SER A 642 -14.43 33.23 -10.19
N LEU A 643 -14.50 32.52 -11.33
CA LEU A 643 -14.21 31.09 -11.39
C LEU A 643 -12.77 30.76 -11.00
N ALA A 644 -11.79 31.52 -11.50
CA ALA A 644 -10.39 31.38 -11.09
C ALA A 644 -10.21 31.65 -9.58
N GLY A 645 -10.90 32.67 -9.05
CA GLY A 645 -10.89 33.02 -7.63
C GLY A 645 -11.40 31.90 -6.73
N PHE A 646 -12.48 31.24 -7.13
CA PHE A 646 -13.01 30.06 -6.43
C PHE A 646 -12.07 28.87 -6.52
N ALA A 647 -11.58 28.55 -7.72
CA ALA A 647 -10.67 27.44 -7.96
C ALA A 647 -9.37 27.56 -7.12
N ASN A 648 -8.83 28.77 -6.98
CA ASN A 648 -7.64 29.02 -6.18
C ASN A 648 -7.88 29.02 -4.66
N ALA A 649 -9.15 29.05 -4.23
CA ALA A 649 -9.54 29.06 -2.83
C ALA A 649 -10.11 27.69 -2.41
N SER A 650 -11.38 27.65 -2.00
CA SER A 650 -12.09 26.47 -1.51
C SER A 650 -13.09 25.91 -2.52
N GLY A 651 -13.09 26.39 -3.76
CA GLY A 651 -14.21 26.20 -4.70
C GLY A 651 -15.39 27.12 -4.37
N GLY A 652 -16.45 27.01 -5.17
CA GLY A 652 -17.68 27.78 -4.96
C GLY A 652 -18.68 27.66 -6.10
N THR A 653 -19.77 28.40 -5.96
CA THR A 653 -20.88 28.51 -6.92
C THR A 653 -20.98 29.95 -7.44
N LEU A 654 -21.06 30.11 -8.75
CA LEU A 654 -21.36 31.37 -9.41
C LEU A 654 -22.77 31.30 -10.00
N LEU A 655 -23.66 32.21 -9.58
CA LEU A 655 -24.98 32.37 -10.20
C LEU A 655 -24.94 33.50 -11.21
N VAL A 656 -25.27 33.20 -12.46
CA VAL A 656 -25.40 34.19 -13.53
C VAL A 656 -26.87 34.34 -13.91
N GLY A 657 -27.35 35.57 -14.03
CA GLY A 657 -28.78 35.90 -14.12
C GLY A 657 -29.40 36.33 -12.78
N VAL A 658 -28.56 36.71 -11.80
CA VAL A 658 -28.99 37.21 -10.48
C VAL A 658 -28.29 38.54 -10.19
N ASN A 659 -29.04 39.55 -9.80
CA ASN A 659 -28.52 40.86 -9.42
C ASN A 659 -27.85 40.83 -8.04
N ASP A 660 -27.04 41.85 -7.73
CA ASP A 660 -26.35 41.97 -6.44
C ASP A 660 -27.33 42.03 -5.24
N ASP A 661 -28.59 42.43 -5.47
CA ASP A 661 -29.66 42.45 -4.46
C ASP A 661 -30.40 41.11 -4.31
N GLY A 662 -30.01 40.08 -5.07
CA GLY A 662 -30.62 38.76 -5.09
C GLY A 662 -31.81 38.62 -6.05
N SER A 663 -32.26 39.68 -6.72
CA SER A 663 -33.35 39.58 -7.69
C SER A 663 -32.92 38.83 -8.96
N VAL A 664 -33.75 37.89 -9.41
CA VAL A 664 -33.50 37.10 -10.62
C VAL A 664 -33.80 37.95 -11.86
N CYS A 665 -32.78 38.19 -12.68
CA CYS A 665 -32.90 38.94 -13.96
C CYS A 665 -32.81 38.05 -15.20
N GLY A 666 -32.25 36.85 -15.05
CA GLY A 666 -32.08 35.85 -16.10
C GLY A 666 -30.93 36.13 -17.07
N ILE A 667 -30.50 35.09 -17.78
CA ILE A 667 -29.41 35.14 -18.79
C ILE A 667 -29.93 35.38 -20.21
N GLU A 668 -31.23 35.61 -20.42
CA GLU A 668 -31.83 35.68 -21.77
C GLU A 668 -31.18 36.78 -22.62
N GLU A 669 -30.73 37.86 -21.97
CA GLU A 669 -30.05 38.98 -22.59
C GLU A 669 -28.69 38.60 -23.23
N ASP A 670 -28.05 37.52 -22.77
CA ASP A 670 -26.81 37.00 -23.36
C ASP A 670 -27.07 36.15 -24.62
N LEU A 671 -28.26 35.54 -24.74
CA LEU A 671 -28.55 34.55 -25.77
C LEU A 671 -28.39 35.09 -27.20
N PRO A 672 -28.90 36.29 -27.55
CA PRO A 672 -28.73 36.86 -28.89
C PRO A 672 -27.26 37.14 -29.28
N LEU A 673 -26.33 37.18 -28.32
CA LEU A 673 -24.90 37.41 -28.57
C LEU A 673 -24.13 36.12 -28.87
N LEU A 674 -24.78 34.96 -28.78
CA LEU A 674 -24.21 33.64 -29.04
C LEU A 674 -24.44 33.20 -30.49
N ARG A 675 -23.55 32.33 -31.00
CA ARG A 675 -23.66 31.80 -32.36
C ARG A 675 -24.89 30.92 -32.56
N LYS A 676 -25.25 30.10 -31.57
CA LYS A 676 -26.45 29.24 -31.60
C LYS A 676 -27.71 29.92 -31.03
N GLY A 677 -27.54 30.96 -30.21
CA GLY A 677 -28.67 31.73 -29.66
C GLY A 677 -29.47 31.05 -28.56
N ASP A 678 -28.98 29.95 -28.00
CA ASP A 678 -29.69 29.07 -27.06
C ASP A 678 -28.81 28.68 -25.85
N LEU A 679 -29.36 27.91 -24.91
CA LEU A 679 -28.66 27.47 -23.70
C LEU A 679 -27.46 26.57 -23.99
N ASP A 680 -27.56 25.71 -25.01
CA ASP A 680 -26.43 24.88 -25.48
C ASP A 680 -25.29 25.77 -26.00
N GLY A 681 -25.61 26.79 -26.78
CA GLY A 681 -24.67 27.84 -27.18
C GLY A 681 -24.01 28.54 -26.01
N TRP A 682 -24.76 28.82 -24.94
CA TRP A 682 -24.23 29.50 -23.74
C TRP A 682 -23.26 28.60 -22.99
N GLY A 683 -23.59 27.32 -22.83
CA GLY A 683 -22.71 26.33 -22.21
C GLY A 683 -21.42 26.10 -23.00
N LEU A 684 -21.52 25.99 -24.33
CA LEU A 684 -20.35 25.90 -25.21
C LEU A 684 -19.45 27.13 -25.08
N TRP A 685 -20.03 28.33 -25.07
CA TRP A 685 -19.26 29.56 -24.85
C TRP A 685 -18.52 29.54 -23.52
N LEU A 686 -19.19 29.21 -22.41
CA LEU A 686 -18.55 29.19 -21.10
C LEU A 686 -17.40 28.18 -21.07
N THR A 687 -17.62 26.99 -21.62
CA THR A 687 -16.63 25.91 -21.66
C THR A 687 -15.39 26.33 -22.46
N ASP A 688 -15.60 26.91 -23.65
CA ASP A 688 -14.52 27.43 -24.49
C ASP A 688 -13.79 28.60 -23.81
N ALA A 689 -14.53 29.52 -23.19
CA ALA A 689 -13.96 30.66 -22.49
C ALA A 689 -13.08 30.22 -21.30
N VAL A 690 -13.55 29.26 -20.50
CA VAL A 690 -12.80 28.69 -19.38
C VAL A 690 -11.59 27.90 -19.87
N SER A 691 -11.75 27.06 -20.91
CA SER A 691 -10.64 26.28 -21.48
C SER A 691 -9.52 27.18 -21.99
N ASN A 692 -9.86 28.28 -22.68
CA ASN A 692 -8.90 29.23 -23.21
C ASN A 692 -8.25 30.12 -22.13
N ALA A 693 -9.05 30.58 -21.15
CA ALA A 693 -8.58 31.55 -20.16
C ALA A 693 -7.92 30.92 -18.92
N LEU A 694 -8.43 29.76 -18.48
CA LEU A 694 -8.04 29.07 -17.24
C LEU A 694 -7.35 27.72 -17.50
N GLY A 695 -7.55 27.13 -18.69
CA GLY A 695 -6.98 25.86 -19.11
C GLY A 695 -8.00 24.72 -19.17
N ALA A 696 -7.69 23.70 -19.97
CA ALA A 696 -8.58 22.55 -20.21
C ALA A 696 -8.92 21.77 -18.93
N ALA A 697 -8.00 21.71 -17.96
CA ALA A 697 -8.25 21.06 -16.67
C ALA A 697 -9.37 21.78 -15.89
N SER A 698 -9.36 23.11 -15.84
CA SER A 698 -10.43 23.89 -15.18
C SER A 698 -11.76 23.78 -15.92
N ALA A 699 -11.75 23.70 -17.25
CA ALA A 699 -12.96 23.48 -18.03
C ALA A 699 -13.60 22.12 -17.74
N ALA A 700 -12.80 21.07 -17.53
CA ALA A 700 -13.29 19.74 -17.17
C ALA A 700 -13.85 19.66 -15.74
N GLU A 701 -13.47 20.58 -14.86
CA GLU A 701 -13.96 20.64 -13.47
C GLU A 701 -15.25 21.45 -13.30
N LEU A 702 -15.69 22.16 -14.36
CA LEU A 702 -16.84 23.04 -14.32
C LEU A 702 -18.16 22.25 -14.39
N ASP A 703 -19.11 22.58 -13.52
CA ASP A 703 -20.48 22.06 -13.53
C ASP A 703 -21.43 23.18 -13.91
N LEU A 704 -22.03 23.10 -15.09
CA LEU A 704 -23.01 24.08 -15.53
C LEU A 704 -24.40 23.46 -15.54
N ARG A 705 -25.32 24.10 -14.81
CA ARG A 705 -26.75 23.78 -14.83
C ARG A 705 -27.55 25.04 -15.10
N PHE A 706 -28.72 24.86 -15.70
CA PHE A 706 -29.68 25.95 -15.91
C PHE A 706 -30.92 25.70 -15.06
N CYS A 707 -31.34 26.72 -14.32
CA CYS A 707 -32.53 26.69 -13.49
C CYS A 707 -33.51 27.76 -13.95
N SER A 708 -34.80 27.42 -14.07
CA SER A 708 -35.86 28.37 -14.38
C SER A 708 -36.55 28.82 -13.10
N ILE A 709 -36.53 30.12 -12.81
CA ILE A 709 -37.18 30.77 -11.66
C ILE A 709 -38.00 31.93 -12.20
N ASP A 710 -39.30 31.97 -11.94
CA ASP A 710 -40.22 33.01 -12.43
C ASP A 710 -40.06 33.33 -13.94
N ASP A 711 -40.02 32.27 -14.77
CA ASP A 711 -39.79 32.34 -16.23
C ASP A 711 -38.46 32.97 -16.66
N ARG A 712 -37.49 33.10 -15.74
CA ARG A 712 -36.12 33.55 -15.99
C ARG A 712 -35.12 32.43 -15.76
N ILE A 713 -34.08 32.39 -16.58
CA ILE A 713 -33.08 31.33 -16.58
C ILE A 713 -31.84 31.81 -15.82
N VAL A 714 -31.51 31.13 -14.73
CA VAL A 714 -30.27 31.31 -13.96
C VAL A 714 -29.29 30.22 -14.36
N ALA A 715 -28.07 30.61 -14.75
CA ALA A 715 -26.97 29.68 -14.91
C ALA A 715 -26.27 29.47 -13.55
N VAL A 716 -26.26 28.22 -13.09
CA VAL A 716 -25.61 27.78 -11.86
C VAL A 716 -24.30 27.11 -12.23
N ILE A 717 -23.18 27.75 -11.90
CA ILE A 717 -21.84 27.27 -12.22
C ILE A 717 -21.13 26.85 -10.94
N ASP A 718 -20.89 25.55 -10.74
CA ASP A 718 -20.04 25.08 -9.65
C ASP A 718 -18.62 24.81 -10.14
N ILE A 719 -17.62 25.25 -9.35
CA ILE A 719 -16.22 24.91 -9.58
C ILE A 719 -15.58 24.46 -8.25
N GLY A 720 -14.84 23.36 -8.31
CA GLY A 720 -14.11 22.83 -7.15
C GLY A 720 -12.81 23.59 -6.89
N PRO A 721 -12.18 23.38 -5.72
CA PRO A 721 -10.82 23.84 -5.48
C PRO A 721 -9.84 23.12 -6.42
N ALA A 722 -8.95 23.87 -7.06
CA ALA A 722 -7.96 23.33 -7.96
C ALA A 722 -6.79 22.68 -7.20
N ALA A 723 -6.25 21.60 -7.77
CA ALA A 723 -5.08 20.91 -7.23
C ALA A 723 -3.75 21.66 -7.50
N ASN A 724 -3.76 22.67 -8.36
CA ASN A 724 -2.63 23.54 -8.70
C ASN A 724 -3.13 24.98 -8.88
N PRO A 725 -2.25 25.99 -8.81
CA PRO A 725 -2.62 27.38 -9.09
C PRO A 725 -3.24 27.56 -10.48
N VAL A 726 -4.40 28.22 -10.55
CA VAL A 726 -5.11 28.58 -11.79
C VAL A 726 -4.88 30.06 -12.07
N PHE A 727 -4.46 30.40 -13.29
CA PHE A 727 -4.27 31.80 -13.69
C PHE A 727 -5.28 32.17 -14.77
N ALA A 728 -5.89 33.34 -14.64
CA ALA A 728 -6.85 33.86 -15.61
C ALA A 728 -6.15 34.71 -16.66
N LYS A 729 -6.39 34.41 -17.95
CA LYS A 729 -5.89 35.17 -19.09
C LYS A 729 -7.01 35.89 -19.83
N ASP A 730 -6.81 37.17 -20.12
CA ASP A 730 -7.73 38.03 -20.86
C ASP A 730 -7.84 37.62 -22.34
N GLY A 731 -6.82 37.00 -22.93
CA GLY A 731 -6.86 36.53 -24.32
C GLY A 731 -6.63 37.61 -25.39
N LYS A 732 -6.45 38.89 -25.04
CA LYS A 732 -5.99 39.95 -25.96
C LYS A 732 -4.67 40.59 -25.53
N GLY A 733 -3.57 40.16 -26.14
CA GLY A 733 -2.38 40.99 -26.42
C GLY A 733 -1.57 41.54 -25.23
N ASN A 734 -2.02 41.35 -23.98
CA ASN A 734 -1.28 41.60 -22.77
C ASN A 734 -1.35 40.32 -21.92
N ASP A 735 -0.38 39.44 -22.13
CA ASP A 735 -0.29 38.05 -21.63
C ASP A 735 -0.04 37.95 -20.10
N ALA A 736 -0.48 38.94 -19.32
CA ALA A 736 -0.35 38.91 -17.87
C ALA A 736 -1.37 37.91 -17.30
N ALA A 737 -0.91 36.70 -17.02
CA ALA A 737 -1.68 35.69 -16.33
C ALA A 737 -1.99 36.16 -14.90
N LEU A 738 -3.26 36.44 -14.59
CA LEU A 738 -3.69 37.01 -13.31
C LEU A 738 -3.97 35.89 -12.31
N PHE A 739 -3.38 35.99 -11.12
CA PHE A 739 -3.64 35.05 -10.04
C PHE A 739 -4.75 35.60 -9.13
N MET A 740 -5.99 35.16 -9.39
CA MET A 740 -7.19 35.61 -8.68
C MET A 740 -7.47 34.71 -7.47
N VAL A 741 -7.80 35.29 -6.32
CA VAL A 741 -8.18 34.54 -5.10
C VAL A 741 -9.43 35.17 -4.49
N ARG A 742 -10.43 34.33 -4.17
CA ARG A 742 -11.63 34.74 -3.45
C ARG A 742 -11.29 35.03 -1.99
N SER A 743 -11.71 36.19 -1.48
CA SER A 743 -11.51 36.60 -0.10
C SER A 743 -12.70 37.40 0.41
N GLY A 744 -13.40 36.84 1.40
CA GLY A 744 -14.71 37.37 1.78
C GLY A 744 -15.68 37.22 0.60
N ASN A 745 -16.49 38.24 0.36
CA ASN A 745 -17.41 38.30 -0.79
C ASN A 745 -16.78 38.95 -2.05
N SER A 746 -15.44 39.03 -2.13
CA SER A 746 -14.76 39.68 -3.27
C SER A 746 -13.65 38.82 -3.86
N THR A 747 -13.43 38.96 -5.16
CA THR A 747 -12.34 38.27 -5.88
C THR A 747 -11.24 39.28 -6.20
N ARG A 748 -10.04 39.06 -5.64
CA ARG A 748 -8.89 39.97 -5.78
C ARG A 748 -7.70 39.30 -6.45
N GLU A 749 -6.93 40.09 -7.16
CA GLU A 749 -5.65 39.66 -7.72
C GLU A 749 -4.59 39.68 -6.61
N LEU A 750 -3.83 38.60 -6.47
CA LEU A 750 -2.62 38.57 -5.65
C LEU A 750 -1.41 38.64 -6.56
N VAL A 751 -0.42 39.45 -6.21
CA VAL A 751 0.81 39.67 -7.00
C VAL A 751 2.07 39.54 -6.16
N GLY A 752 3.20 39.27 -6.81
CA GLY A 752 4.52 39.27 -6.20
C GLY A 752 4.65 38.33 -4.99
N GLN A 753 5.12 38.86 -3.86
CA GLN A 753 5.41 38.07 -2.67
C GLN A 753 4.14 37.53 -1.98
N GLU A 754 3.00 38.23 -2.10
CA GLU A 754 1.72 37.80 -1.55
C GLU A 754 1.21 36.54 -2.27
N ALA A 755 1.24 36.54 -3.61
CA ALA A 755 0.89 35.37 -4.42
C ALA A 755 1.79 34.18 -4.12
N LEU A 756 3.12 34.38 -4.04
CA LEU A 756 4.08 33.32 -3.73
C LEU A 756 3.86 32.74 -2.33
N SER A 757 3.57 33.58 -1.34
CA SER A 757 3.28 33.12 0.03
C SER A 757 1.99 32.31 0.06
N TYR A 758 0.93 32.81 -0.58
CA TYR A 758 -0.34 32.10 -0.67
C TYR A 758 -0.19 30.74 -1.35
N GLN A 759 0.49 30.70 -2.50
CA GLN A 759 0.71 29.46 -3.25
C GLN A 759 1.48 28.42 -2.43
N LYS A 760 2.53 28.85 -1.71
CA LYS A 760 3.29 27.98 -0.82
C LYS A 760 2.49 27.48 0.37
N THR A 761 1.50 28.24 0.85
CA THR A 761 0.63 27.78 1.93
C THR A 761 -0.43 26.81 1.41
N ARG A 762 -0.92 27.03 0.18
CA ARG A 762 -2.09 26.32 -0.36
C ARG A 762 -1.77 25.01 -1.08
N TRP A 763 -0.65 24.90 -1.80
CA TRP A 763 -0.30 23.77 -2.67
C TRP A 763 1.12 23.23 -2.41
N ARG A 764 1.55 23.27 -1.15
CA ARG A 764 2.95 23.03 -0.78
C ARG A 764 3.51 21.67 -1.15
#